data_AF-E7A2Y2-F1
#
_entry.id   AF-E7A2Y2-F1
#
_cell.length_a   1.000
_cell.length_b   1.000
_cell.length_c   1.000
_cell.angle_alpha   90.00
_cell.angle_beta   90.00
_cell.angle_gamma   90.00
#
_symmetry.space_group_name_H-M   'P 1'
#
loop_
_entity.id
_entity.type
_entity.pdbx_description
1 polymer ?
#
loop_
_entity_poly.entity_id
_entity_poly.type
_entity_poly.pdbx_seq_one_letter_code
_entity_poly.pdbx_strand_id
1 'polypeptide(L)'
;MPVPGQVGPIWRSLARTRLCPSPHPSTLPASQGSWRHASTSRVTLGINKSTPRSKPTSTARANAKAKLDAGSESSPSAPKPRRLPLQSSGRGVTKPFIDEAKRDMQVRRMPYNEADLQWLREARLKVYSLNGKMTGLQKEQKDLGIEFTRHYKAASKAAKSAREKDKAKSSDAGAETAESSTSSKEAEAEEESSGDAETGSRKDGEEHIKQLKESARKIKEELDKVHKQQEEIRARSHNIRMSWPNHCHPDVPVGPEENAVVLSVKDPLDILPKEFDVMKEPWNESVMQAKHFPDGPKPDPKRDHLSLAGSAASAEVDMVSGLLSTGSSWPYLLGSISLLEHALSQYAMSIAVRNGFLPVSPPDVVRADLADRCGFRPRDEKARQTYFIEGTKSKSAEQESSQSAAELCLAATAEIPLAGLLAARTLDNSKKARKRASSHDHESSLIQRSELPIKLAALGHAFRAEAGARGADTRGLYRVHQFSKIEMFVATDGNMKASNAMLEELRGVQEEVIGGLGLPYRVLDMPTEELGASAYRKYDIEVWMPGRGSWGEVSSASNCTAYQALRLGIKLKNASAPSKNDDDLRYATAHTLNATAAAIPRLIVAILENHGVEKGKLVLPDTLKPFWLAGHHDPNVKWLYTGKLEDGSQSRLKRALMRVRSIARKNGTDAPTMVASFLVLHELTAIVPLVLMFYVFGALGVGTAVLHWLLGDAETEHDAQSLASRFRTWARTKEERFERYCRRKGYLGFEQQDAATIDAAKDLGSSNYLAGSFANMVAAYILVKALLPIRIGASIALAGPFSRTVLEPLKNLVRRRVRATRSAAS
;
A
#
# COMPACT_ATOMS: atom_id res chain seq x y z
N MET A 1 78.67 -10.19 -18.37
CA MET A 1 78.14 -9.24 -17.37
C MET A 1 77.73 -7.96 -18.10
N PRO A 2 76.69 -7.23 -17.66
CA PRO A 2 75.46 -7.66 -16.95
C PRO A 2 74.19 -7.31 -17.80
N VAL A 3 73.05 -8.03 -17.86
CA VAL A 3 72.48 -9.20 -17.16
C VAL A 3 72.20 -8.97 -15.66
N PRO A 4 71.00 -9.27 -15.11
CA PRO A 4 69.63 -9.39 -15.68
C PRO A 4 68.58 -8.60 -14.82
N GLY A 5 67.25 -8.64 -15.03
CA GLY A 5 66.36 -9.26 -16.02
C GLY A 5 64.92 -9.33 -15.48
N GLN A 6 63.95 -9.98 -16.13
CA GLN A 6 63.94 -10.51 -17.50
C GLN A 6 62.49 -10.53 -18.01
N VAL A 7 62.28 -10.22 -19.29
CA VAL A 7 60.97 -10.25 -19.97
C VAL A 7 60.71 -11.66 -20.55
N GLY A 8 59.47 -12.14 -20.56
CA GLY A 8 59.12 -13.41 -21.21
C GLY A 8 57.61 -13.69 -21.36
N PRO A 9 57.01 -13.49 -22.56
CA PRO A 9 55.64 -13.88 -22.90
C PRO A 9 55.59 -15.05 -23.92
N ILE A 10 54.40 -15.33 -24.49
CA ILE A 10 54.12 -16.01 -25.79
C ILE A 10 53.64 -17.50 -25.78
N TRP A 11 52.33 -17.67 -26.11
CA TRP A 11 51.65 -18.62 -27.03
C TRP A 11 51.91 -20.15 -27.12
N ARG A 12 50.81 -20.85 -27.51
CA ARG A 12 50.69 -22.22 -28.12
C ARG A 12 50.98 -23.40 -27.17
N SER A 13 50.42 -24.60 -27.33
CA SER A 13 49.26 -25.13 -28.11
C SER A 13 48.87 -26.49 -27.49
N LEU A 14 47.66 -27.04 -27.67
CA LEU A 14 47.39 -28.00 -28.76
C LEU A 14 45.90 -28.39 -28.81
N ALA A 15 45.36 -28.50 -30.02
CA ALA A 15 44.09 -29.15 -30.30
C ALA A 15 44.30 -30.58 -30.82
N ARG A 16 43.34 -31.48 -30.57
CA ARG A 16 42.98 -32.67 -31.38
C ARG A 16 41.63 -33.20 -30.87
N THR A 17 40.50 -32.85 -31.49
CA THR A 17 39.86 -33.49 -32.67
C THR A 17 39.51 -34.97 -32.54
N ARG A 18 38.19 -35.24 -32.59
CA ARG A 18 37.45 -36.34 -33.26
C ARG A 18 35.95 -36.04 -33.03
N LEU A 19 35.22 -35.41 -33.96
CA LEU A 19 34.59 -35.98 -35.15
C LEU A 19 33.63 -37.15 -34.85
N CYS A 20 32.34 -36.92 -35.10
CA CYS A 20 31.27 -37.93 -35.16
C CYS A 20 31.43 -38.86 -36.39
N PRO A 21 30.66 -39.95 -36.48
CA PRO A 21 29.41 -39.89 -37.26
C PRO A 21 28.19 -40.64 -36.67
N SER A 22 27.11 -40.64 -37.45
CA SER A 22 25.70 -41.04 -37.22
C SER A 22 25.41 -42.56 -37.49
N PRO A 23 24.17 -43.05 -37.81
CA PRO A 23 22.85 -43.00 -37.12
C PRO A 23 22.09 -44.37 -37.00
N HIS A 24 21.02 -44.44 -36.18
CA HIS A 24 19.86 -45.39 -36.23
C HIS A 24 20.12 -46.94 -36.06
N PRO A 25 19.09 -47.82 -35.88
CA PRO A 25 17.69 -47.66 -35.40
C PRO A 25 17.23 -48.68 -34.30
N SER A 26 16.01 -48.48 -33.76
CA SER A 26 15.03 -49.48 -33.23
C SER A 26 15.43 -50.67 -32.32
N THR A 27 14.80 -50.79 -31.14
CA THR A 27 13.73 -51.79 -30.85
C THR A 27 13.14 -51.69 -29.42
N LEU A 28 11.88 -52.12 -29.26
CA LEU A 28 11.12 -52.28 -27.99
C LEU A 28 11.46 -53.63 -27.30
N PRO A 29 11.18 -53.82 -26.00
CA PRO A 29 9.85 -54.32 -25.59
C PRO A 29 9.23 -53.60 -24.37
N ALA A 30 7.93 -53.81 -24.17
CA ALA A 30 7.12 -53.18 -23.14
C ALA A 30 6.92 -54.06 -21.89
N SER A 31 6.59 -53.44 -20.76
CA SER A 31 5.72 -54.04 -19.74
C SER A 31 4.84 -52.95 -19.09
N GLN A 32 3.66 -53.36 -18.60
CA GLN A 32 2.54 -52.45 -18.30
C GLN A 32 2.48 -52.02 -16.83
N GLY A 33 1.91 -50.84 -16.57
CA GLY A 33 1.67 -50.33 -15.21
C GLY A 33 0.76 -49.09 -15.18
N SER A 34 -0.55 -49.30 -15.31
CA SER A 34 -1.60 -48.30 -14.95
C SER A 34 -1.40 -47.86 -13.47
N TRP A 35 -1.70 -46.64 -13.02
CA TRP A 35 -3.05 -46.06 -12.89
C TRP A 35 -3.08 -44.53 -12.79
N ARG A 36 -4.29 -43.96 -12.96
CA ARG A 36 -4.57 -42.54 -13.24
C ARG A 36 -4.77 -41.69 -11.98
N HIS A 37 -4.48 -40.40 -12.11
CA HIS A 37 -4.93 -39.37 -11.17
C HIS A 37 -6.47 -39.27 -11.13
N ALA A 38 -7.03 -39.18 -9.92
CA ALA A 38 -8.42 -38.85 -9.69
C ALA A 38 -8.60 -37.33 -9.49
N SER A 39 -9.52 -36.74 -10.24
CA SER A 39 -10.12 -35.44 -9.93
C SER A 39 -11.61 -35.56 -10.18
N THR A 40 -12.41 -35.41 -9.12
CA THR A 40 -13.87 -35.59 -9.16
C THR A 40 -14.57 -34.50 -8.36
N SER A 41 -15.20 -33.57 -9.07
CA SER A 41 -16.61 -33.26 -8.85
C SER A 41 -17.19 -32.65 -10.13
N ARG A 42 -18.36 -33.14 -10.53
CA ARG A 42 -19.03 -32.81 -11.80
C ARG A 42 -20.48 -32.52 -11.45
N VAL A 43 -20.99 -31.34 -11.81
CA VAL A 43 -22.43 -31.07 -11.81
C VAL A 43 -22.94 -31.19 -13.24
N THR A 44 -23.99 -31.99 -13.42
CA THR A 44 -24.48 -32.47 -14.71
C THR A 44 -25.52 -31.54 -15.32
N LEU A 45 -25.30 -31.10 -16.56
CA LEU A 45 -26.33 -30.53 -17.42
C LEU A 45 -27.03 -31.66 -18.19
N GLY A 46 -28.27 -31.95 -17.82
CA GLY A 46 -29.12 -32.91 -18.53
C GLY A 46 -29.72 -32.32 -19.79
N ILE A 47 -29.32 -32.84 -20.95
CA ILE A 47 -29.98 -32.56 -22.23
C ILE A 47 -31.18 -33.50 -22.35
N ASN A 48 -32.34 -32.99 -22.78
CA ASN A 48 -33.42 -33.85 -23.26
C ASN A 48 -33.99 -33.31 -24.59
N LYS A 49 -34.23 -34.21 -25.55
CA LYS A 49 -34.73 -33.91 -26.90
C LYS A 49 -35.98 -34.75 -27.19
N SER A 50 -37.05 -34.10 -27.66
CA SER A 50 -38.08 -34.73 -28.50
C SER A 50 -38.82 -33.68 -29.33
N THR A 51 -39.34 -34.08 -30.49
CA THR A 51 -39.89 -33.22 -31.56
C THR A 51 -41.29 -33.75 -32.01
N PRO A 52 -41.89 -33.39 -33.18
CA PRO A 52 -42.87 -32.29 -33.27
C PRO A 52 -44.19 -32.62 -34.02
N ARG A 53 -45.22 -31.75 -33.92
CA ARG A 53 -46.39 -31.52 -34.84
C ARG A 53 -47.34 -30.49 -34.18
N SER A 54 -48.19 -29.68 -34.83
CA SER A 54 -48.48 -29.37 -36.25
C SER A 54 -49.16 -27.97 -36.37
N LYS A 55 -49.11 -27.33 -37.56
CA LYS A 55 -49.74 -26.03 -37.92
C LYS A 55 -51.29 -26.17 -38.11
N PRO A 56 -52.14 -25.17 -38.54
CA PRO A 56 -51.84 -23.81 -39.09
C PRO A 56 -52.84 -22.64 -38.81
N THR A 57 -52.58 -21.48 -39.46
CA THR A 57 -53.47 -20.31 -39.76
C THR A 57 -53.80 -19.31 -38.63
N SER A 58 -54.01 -18.00 -38.88
CA SER A 58 -54.12 -17.23 -40.14
C SER A 58 -53.50 -15.81 -40.07
N THR A 59 -53.18 -15.24 -41.26
CA THR A 59 -53.20 -13.81 -41.67
C THR A 59 -52.65 -12.70 -40.72
N ALA A 60 -51.78 -11.78 -41.16
CA ALA A 60 -51.78 -11.09 -42.46
C ALA A 60 -50.38 -10.78 -43.06
N ARG A 61 -50.35 -10.52 -44.38
CA ARG A 61 -49.18 -10.10 -45.18
C ARG A 61 -48.72 -8.69 -44.77
N ALA A 62 -47.43 -8.33 -44.71
CA ALA A 62 -46.25 -8.60 -45.53
C ALA A 62 -46.19 -7.82 -46.86
N ASN A 63 -45.19 -6.94 -46.99
CA ASN A 63 -44.50 -6.66 -48.26
C ASN A 63 -43.13 -5.99 -47.99
N ALA A 64 -42.10 -6.82 -47.85
CA ALA A 64 -40.71 -6.39 -48.03
C ALA A 64 -40.24 -6.99 -49.37
N LYS A 65 -39.75 -6.14 -50.29
CA LYS A 65 -39.15 -6.58 -51.55
C LYS A 65 -37.74 -6.00 -51.61
N ALA A 66 -36.76 -6.87 -51.83
CA ALA A 66 -35.35 -6.55 -51.68
C ALA A 66 -34.83 -5.57 -52.74
N LYS A 67 -33.80 -4.82 -52.36
CA LYS A 67 -32.76 -4.36 -53.27
C LYS A 67 -31.41 -4.48 -52.56
N LEU A 68 -30.43 -5.11 -53.22
CA LEU A 68 -29.05 -5.02 -52.78
C LEU A 68 -28.55 -3.62 -53.10
N ASP A 69 -27.80 -3.00 -52.18
CA ASP A 69 -26.83 -1.97 -52.50
C ASP A 69 -25.66 -2.11 -51.51
N ALA A 70 -24.43 -1.93 -52.02
CA ALA A 70 -23.22 -2.13 -51.24
C ALA A 70 -23.05 -1.00 -50.20
N GLY A 71 -23.04 -1.34 -48.91
CA GLY A 71 -22.82 -0.41 -47.81
C GLY A 71 -21.67 -0.87 -46.92
N SER A 72 -20.66 -0.03 -46.76
CA SER A 72 -19.47 -0.27 -45.92
C SER A 72 -19.84 -0.73 -44.51
N GLU A 73 -19.22 -1.82 -44.04
CA GLU A 73 -19.23 -2.19 -42.62
C GLU A 73 -18.53 -1.08 -41.81
N SER A 74 -19.33 -0.20 -41.21
CA SER A 74 -18.81 0.78 -40.26
C SER A 74 -18.46 0.04 -38.98
N SER A 75 -17.17 -0.25 -38.78
CA SER A 75 -16.64 -0.74 -37.50
C SER A 75 -17.21 0.09 -36.33
N PRO A 76 -17.58 -0.53 -35.20
CA PRO A 76 -18.12 0.20 -34.06
C PRO A 76 -17.11 1.26 -33.61
N SER A 77 -17.50 2.53 -33.73
CA SER A 77 -16.57 3.65 -33.53
C SER A 77 -15.88 3.56 -32.17
N ALA A 78 -14.55 3.57 -32.18
CA ALA A 78 -13.77 3.43 -30.95
C ALA A 78 -14.20 4.50 -29.93
N PRO A 79 -14.37 4.13 -28.64
CA PRO A 79 -14.85 5.07 -27.63
C PRO A 79 -13.90 6.27 -27.54
N LYS A 80 -14.43 7.47 -27.78
CA LYS A 80 -13.64 8.71 -27.79
C LYS A 80 -12.82 8.82 -26.50
N PRO A 81 -11.50 9.11 -26.57
CA PRO A 81 -10.65 9.15 -25.39
C PRO A 81 -11.16 10.19 -24.40
N ARG A 82 -11.25 9.80 -23.11
CA ARG A 82 -11.61 10.75 -22.04
C ARG A 82 -10.54 11.83 -22.00
N ARG A 83 -10.92 13.07 -22.26
CA ARG A 83 -10.02 14.22 -22.10
C ARG A 83 -9.94 14.56 -20.62
N LEU A 84 -8.72 14.70 -20.10
CA LEU A 84 -8.45 15.35 -18.82
C LEU A 84 -9.16 16.71 -18.81
N PRO A 85 -9.61 17.21 -17.64
CA PRO A 85 -10.35 18.46 -17.58
C PRO A 85 -9.55 19.58 -18.27
N LEU A 86 -10.21 20.20 -19.27
CA LEU A 86 -9.80 21.49 -19.80
C LEU A 86 -9.52 22.43 -18.61
N GLN A 87 -8.43 23.19 -18.69
CA GLN A 87 -7.95 24.06 -17.62
C GLN A 87 -9.02 25.13 -17.32
N SER A 88 -9.90 24.84 -16.37
CA SER A 88 -11.24 25.43 -16.39
C SER A 88 -11.26 26.88 -15.92
N SER A 89 -12.16 27.64 -16.55
CA SER A 89 -12.41 29.06 -16.33
C SER A 89 -12.94 29.36 -14.93
N GLY A 90 -12.04 29.67 -13.99
CA GLY A 90 -12.40 30.33 -12.73
C GLY A 90 -12.72 31.82 -12.92
N ARG A 91 -13.43 32.43 -11.96
CA ARG A 91 -13.73 33.89 -11.92
C ARG A 91 -12.52 34.73 -11.47
N GLY A 92 -11.31 34.32 -11.86
CA GLY A 92 -10.07 34.69 -11.18
C GLY A 92 -9.87 33.94 -9.85
N VAL A 93 -8.75 34.22 -9.17
CA VAL A 93 -8.36 33.60 -7.89
C VAL A 93 -8.70 34.57 -6.76
N THR A 94 -9.28 34.10 -5.64
CA THR A 94 -9.62 34.99 -4.51
C THR A 94 -8.38 35.36 -3.70
N LYS A 95 -8.38 36.55 -3.07
CA LYS A 95 -7.26 36.99 -2.23
C LYS A 95 -7.00 36.02 -1.06
N PRO A 96 -8.01 35.56 -0.30
CA PRO A 96 -7.79 34.55 0.75
C PRO A 96 -7.11 33.28 0.26
N PHE A 97 -7.49 32.75 -0.92
CA PHE A 97 -6.86 31.56 -1.49
C PHE A 97 -5.39 31.77 -1.89
N ILE A 98 -5.03 32.97 -2.37
CA ILE A 98 -3.62 33.32 -2.65
C ILE A 98 -2.83 33.40 -1.34
N ASP A 99 -3.40 34.04 -0.31
CA ASP A 99 -2.74 34.26 0.98
C ASP A 99 -2.63 32.94 1.78
N GLU A 100 -3.58 32.01 1.62
CA GLU A 100 -3.54 30.66 2.16
C GLU A 100 -2.48 29.79 1.47
N ALA A 101 -2.47 29.73 0.13
CA ALA A 101 -1.46 28.98 -0.61
C ALA A 101 -0.04 29.50 -0.33
N LYS A 102 0.13 30.82 -0.13
CA LYS A 102 1.40 31.42 0.31
C LYS A 102 1.83 30.86 1.68
N ARG A 103 0.90 30.76 2.63
CA ARG A 103 1.16 30.19 3.97
C ARG A 103 1.57 28.73 3.89
N ASP A 104 0.87 27.92 3.11
CA ASP A 104 1.20 26.51 2.90
C ASP A 104 2.60 26.35 2.25
N MET A 105 2.94 27.19 1.26
CA MET A 105 4.29 27.18 0.66
C MET A 105 5.39 27.58 1.66
N GLN A 106 5.15 28.60 2.49
CA GLN A 106 6.09 29.04 3.53
C GLN A 106 6.34 27.94 4.58
N VAL A 107 5.27 27.32 5.10
CA VAL A 107 5.33 26.27 6.12
C VAL A 107 6.01 24.98 5.62
N ARG A 108 5.99 24.73 4.31
CA ARG A 108 6.66 23.59 3.65
C ARG A 108 8.04 23.93 3.05
N ARG A 109 8.55 25.15 3.25
CA ARG A 109 9.74 25.72 2.55
C ARG A 109 9.74 25.54 1.02
N MET A 110 8.57 25.56 0.39
CA MET A 110 8.49 25.43 -1.07
C MET A 110 8.80 26.76 -1.76
N PRO A 111 9.57 26.75 -2.87
CA PRO A 111 9.93 27.97 -3.59
C PRO A 111 8.69 28.61 -4.24
N TYR A 112 8.53 29.92 -4.07
CA TYR A 112 7.47 30.70 -4.69
C TYR A 112 7.97 32.11 -5.05
N ASN A 113 7.33 32.74 -6.04
CA ASN A 113 7.69 34.06 -6.53
C ASN A 113 6.62 35.10 -6.13
N GLU A 114 6.99 36.11 -5.34
CA GLU A 114 6.07 37.19 -4.93
C GLU A 114 5.50 37.95 -6.15
N ALA A 115 6.27 38.10 -7.23
CA ALA A 115 5.81 38.76 -8.45
C ALA A 115 4.67 37.99 -9.13
N ASP A 116 4.66 36.65 -9.06
CA ASP A 116 3.56 35.83 -9.56
C ASP A 116 2.33 35.87 -8.64
N LEU A 117 2.53 35.98 -7.32
CA LEU A 117 1.43 36.19 -6.37
C LEU A 117 0.77 37.56 -6.55
N GLN A 118 1.56 38.61 -6.78
CA GLN A 118 1.06 39.94 -7.10
C GLN A 118 0.36 39.96 -8.47
N TRP A 119 0.98 39.37 -9.50
CA TRP A 119 0.38 39.25 -10.82
C TRP A 119 -0.97 38.51 -10.78
N LEU A 120 -1.13 37.48 -9.95
CA LEU A 120 -2.42 36.80 -9.76
C LEU A 120 -3.51 37.71 -9.14
N ARG A 121 -3.15 38.60 -8.21
CA ARG A 121 -4.09 39.58 -7.62
C ARG A 121 -4.56 40.59 -8.67
N GLU A 122 -3.64 41.09 -9.51
CA GLU A 122 -3.93 42.01 -10.62
C GLU A 122 -4.71 41.33 -11.75
N ALA A 123 -4.34 40.10 -12.10
CA ALA A 123 -5.00 39.28 -13.11
C ALA A 123 -6.49 39.04 -12.79
N ARG A 124 -6.87 38.94 -11.51
CA ARG A 124 -8.28 38.88 -11.09
C ARG A 124 -9.07 40.09 -11.56
N LEU A 125 -8.53 41.30 -11.35
CA LEU A 125 -9.16 42.55 -11.78
C LEU A 125 -9.23 42.64 -13.32
N LYS A 126 -8.17 42.21 -14.01
CA LYS A 126 -8.13 42.17 -15.48
C LYS A 126 -9.14 41.16 -16.06
N VAL A 127 -9.33 39.99 -15.45
CA VAL A 127 -10.37 39.03 -15.86
C VAL A 127 -11.77 39.59 -15.62
N TYR A 128 -11.99 40.34 -14.54
CA TYR A 128 -13.27 41.01 -14.29
C TYR A 128 -13.59 42.07 -15.35
N SER A 129 -12.64 42.94 -15.70
CA SER A 129 -12.85 43.95 -16.75
C SER A 129 -13.00 43.34 -18.14
N LEU A 130 -12.25 42.29 -18.47
CA LEU A 130 -12.42 41.52 -19.71
C LEU A 130 -13.79 40.84 -19.80
N ASN A 131 -14.30 40.27 -18.70
CA ASN A 131 -15.66 39.72 -18.66
C ASN A 131 -16.71 40.81 -18.95
N GLY A 132 -16.57 42.00 -18.34
CA GLY A 132 -17.47 43.13 -18.60
C GLY A 132 -17.47 43.56 -20.07
N LYS A 133 -16.28 43.70 -20.68
CA LYS A 133 -16.12 43.97 -22.11
C LYS A 133 -16.76 42.88 -22.97
N MET A 134 -16.51 41.61 -22.65
CA MET A 134 -17.07 40.46 -23.37
C MET A 134 -18.60 40.46 -23.32
N THR A 135 -19.22 40.73 -22.18
CA THR A 135 -20.69 40.84 -22.08
C THR A 135 -21.26 42.05 -22.83
N GLY A 136 -20.50 43.16 -22.90
CA GLY A 136 -20.85 44.32 -23.74
C GLY A 136 -20.86 43.96 -25.22
N LEU A 137 -19.73 43.44 -25.72
CA LEU A 137 -19.56 43.01 -27.11
C LEU A 137 -20.55 41.91 -27.52
N GLN A 138 -20.86 40.96 -26.65
CA GLN A 138 -21.87 39.93 -26.90
C GLN A 138 -23.30 40.51 -26.98
N LYS A 139 -23.59 41.57 -26.22
CA LYS A 139 -24.86 42.29 -26.31
C LYS A 139 -24.92 43.08 -27.63
N GLU A 140 -23.88 43.84 -27.96
CA GLU A 140 -23.78 44.58 -29.23
C GLU A 140 -23.88 43.66 -30.45
N GLN A 141 -23.21 42.49 -30.42
CA GLN A 141 -23.31 41.46 -31.45
C GLN A 141 -24.75 40.94 -31.61
N LYS A 142 -25.48 40.75 -30.50
CA LYS A 142 -26.87 40.31 -30.52
C LYS A 142 -27.79 41.41 -31.06
N ASP A 143 -27.60 42.65 -30.63
CA ASP A 143 -28.41 43.80 -31.03
C ASP A 143 -28.19 44.10 -32.53
N LEU A 144 -26.95 44.08 -33.03
CA LEU A 144 -26.65 44.11 -34.47
C LEU A 144 -27.24 42.92 -35.25
N GLY A 145 -27.28 41.73 -34.66
CA GLY A 145 -27.94 40.56 -35.28
C GLY A 145 -29.44 40.77 -35.47
N ILE A 146 -30.10 41.42 -34.50
CA ILE A 146 -31.52 41.80 -34.58
C ILE A 146 -31.72 42.89 -35.64
N GLU A 147 -30.87 43.91 -35.65
CA GLU A 147 -30.90 45.03 -36.60
C GLU A 147 -30.65 44.57 -38.05
N PHE A 148 -29.59 43.78 -38.27
CA PHE A 148 -29.32 43.13 -39.55
C PHE A 148 -30.51 42.29 -40.03
N THR A 149 -31.13 41.51 -39.13
CA THR A 149 -32.32 40.72 -39.49
C THR A 149 -33.52 41.61 -39.85
N ARG A 150 -33.69 42.76 -39.19
CA ARG A 150 -34.73 43.75 -39.49
C ARG A 150 -34.50 44.37 -40.88
N HIS A 151 -33.31 44.91 -41.14
CA HIS A 151 -32.98 45.55 -42.42
C HIS A 151 -32.96 44.56 -43.58
N TYR A 152 -32.45 43.34 -43.38
CA TYR A 152 -32.49 42.28 -44.39
C TYR A 152 -33.92 41.86 -44.74
N LYS A 153 -34.81 41.72 -43.75
CA LYS A 153 -36.25 41.46 -43.99
C LYS A 153 -36.95 42.64 -44.69
N ALA A 154 -36.61 43.88 -44.33
CA ALA A 154 -37.15 45.07 -44.97
C ALA A 154 -36.72 45.17 -46.45
N ALA A 155 -35.43 45.01 -46.74
CA ALA A 155 -34.88 44.97 -48.09
C ALA A 155 -35.46 43.81 -48.92
N SER A 156 -35.59 42.62 -48.33
CA SER A 156 -36.24 41.47 -48.98
C SER A 156 -37.72 41.73 -49.29
N LYS A 157 -38.47 42.37 -48.39
CA LYS A 157 -39.87 42.74 -48.62
C LYS A 157 -40.01 43.83 -49.70
N ALA A 158 -39.13 44.83 -49.70
CA ALA A 158 -39.06 45.87 -50.72
C ALA A 158 -38.73 45.29 -52.10
N ALA A 159 -37.74 44.38 -52.19
CA ALA A 159 -37.41 43.68 -53.42
C ALA A 159 -38.56 42.80 -53.93
N LYS A 160 -39.33 42.16 -53.04
CA LYS A 160 -40.51 41.38 -53.40
C LYS A 160 -41.65 42.26 -53.93
N SER A 161 -41.91 43.38 -53.27
CA SER A 161 -42.88 44.42 -53.68
C SER A 161 -42.53 45.05 -55.03
N ALA A 162 -41.25 45.37 -55.27
CA ALA A 162 -40.78 45.85 -56.57
C ALA A 162 -41.02 44.80 -57.67
N ARG A 163 -40.68 43.52 -57.40
CA ARG A 163 -40.88 42.42 -58.35
C ARG A 163 -42.35 42.10 -58.62
N GLU A 164 -43.27 42.45 -57.72
CA GLU A 164 -44.73 42.40 -57.94
C GLU A 164 -45.22 43.62 -58.74
N LYS A 165 -44.70 44.83 -58.49
CA LYS A 165 -44.98 46.02 -59.30
C LYS A 165 -44.48 45.88 -60.75
N ASP A 166 -43.28 45.36 -60.95
CA ASP A 166 -42.70 45.14 -62.29
C ASP A 166 -43.54 44.12 -63.07
N LYS A 167 -44.07 43.10 -62.39
CA LYS A 167 -44.99 42.11 -62.98
C LYS A 167 -46.37 42.67 -63.33
N ALA A 168 -46.79 43.75 -62.68
CA ALA A 168 -48.01 44.48 -62.98
C ALA A 168 -47.80 45.55 -64.08
N LYS A 169 -46.58 46.05 -64.26
CA LYS A 169 -46.18 46.88 -65.41
C LYS A 169 -45.97 46.04 -66.68
N SER A 170 -45.48 44.80 -66.56
CA SER A 170 -45.28 43.89 -67.70
C SER A 170 -46.55 43.16 -68.15
N SER A 171 -47.73 43.49 -67.60
CA SER A 171 -49.02 42.88 -67.99
C SER A 171 -49.90 43.80 -68.84
N ASP A 172 -49.40 44.97 -69.26
CA ASP A 172 -50.12 45.96 -70.08
C ASP A 172 -49.43 46.23 -71.44
N ALA A 173 -48.57 45.31 -71.89
CA ALA A 173 -47.92 45.38 -73.20
C ALA A 173 -47.73 43.98 -73.81
N GLY A 174 -48.49 43.70 -74.88
CA GLY A 174 -48.13 42.78 -75.96
C GLY A 174 -48.06 41.28 -75.63
N ALA A 175 -49.08 40.53 -76.06
CA ALA A 175 -48.89 39.11 -76.34
C ALA A 175 -48.11 38.93 -77.65
N GLU A 176 -47.05 38.10 -77.66
CA GLU A 176 -46.92 36.89 -78.51
C GLU A 176 -45.51 36.30 -78.54
N THR A 177 -45.44 34.98 -78.81
CA THR A 177 -44.26 34.15 -79.15
C THR A 177 -43.15 33.88 -78.11
N ALA A 178 -42.95 32.60 -77.81
CA ALA A 178 -41.68 31.98 -77.43
C ALA A 178 -41.14 31.26 -78.69
N GLU A 179 -39.84 31.08 -78.97
CA GLU A 179 -38.74 30.43 -78.20
C GLU A 179 -37.39 30.72 -78.95
N SER A 180 -36.15 30.56 -78.46
CA SER A 180 -35.57 30.07 -77.18
C SER A 180 -34.03 30.33 -77.11
N SER A 181 -33.40 29.79 -76.05
CA SER A 181 -31.99 29.35 -75.91
C SER A 181 -30.83 30.33 -75.58
N THR A 182 -30.04 29.87 -74.59
CA THR A 182 -28.57 30.01 -74.38
C THR A 182 -27.89 31.33 -73.98
N SER A 183 -27.58 31.40 -72.69
CA SER A 183 -26.25 31.61 -72.06
C SER A 183 -25.45 32.93 -72.20
N SER A 184 -24.93 33.31 -71.02
CA SER A 184 -23.60 33.89 -70.72
C SER A 184 -23.30 35.38 -70.98
N LYS A 185 -22.96 36.03 -69.86
CA LYS A 185 -21.92 37.07 -69.64
C LYS A 185 -22.11 38.48 -70.23
N GLU A 186 -22.29 39.41 -69.29
CA GLU A 186 -21.40 40.55 -69.05
C GLU A 186 -20.78 41.26 -70.28
N ALA A 187 -21.38 42.39 -70.65
CA ALA A 187 -20.65 43.57 -71.14
C ALA A 187 -21.42 44.83 -70.69
N GLU A 188 -20.67 45.90 -70.45
CA GLU A 188 -21.18 47.17 -69.90
C GLU A 188 -21.93 48.00 -70.97
N ALA A 189 -22.93 48.75 -70.52
CA ALA A 189 -23.44 49.92 -71.24
C ALA A 189 -23.93 50.95 -70.21
N GLU A 190 -23.39 52.17 -70.30
CA GLU A 190 -23.92 53.33 -69.57
C GLU A 190 -25.21 53.80 -70.27
N GLU A 191 -26.26 54.05 -69.50
CA GLU A 191 -27.34 54.94 -69.94
C GLU A 191 -27.87 55.73 -68.74
N GLU A 192 -27.58 57.03 -68.72
CA GLU A 192 -28.27 57.97 -67.83
C GLU A 192 -29.68 58.26 -68.39
N SER A 193 -30.73 58.00 -67.61
CA SER A 193 -31.88 58.94 -67.55
C SER A 193 -32.82 58.68 -66.37
N SER A 194 -33.17 59.78 -65.68
CA SER A 194 -34.41 60.01 -64.93
C SER A 194 -34.93 58.90 -63.99
N GLY A 195 -34.56 58.97 -62.70
CA GLY A 195 -35.14 58.09 -61.67
C GLY A 195 -34.80 58.42 -60.21
N ASP A 196 -34.46 59.67 -59.90
CA ASP A 196 -33.65 60.06 -58.72
C ASP A 196 -34.27 59.83 -57.32
N ALA A 197 -35.51 59.35 -57.22
CA ALA A 197 -36.18 59.11 -55.93
C ALA A 197 -36.24 57.64 -55.47
N GLU A 198 -36.37 56.66 -56.38
CA GLU A 198 -36.49 55.23 -56.00
C GLU A 198 -35.13 54.48 -56.01
N THR A 199 -34.13 54.95 -56.76
CA THR A 199 -32.78 54.35 -56.78
C THR A 199 -31.95 54.69 -55.55
N GLY A 200 -32.10 55.91 -54.98
CA GLY A 200 -31.43 56.33 -53.75
C GLY A 200 -31.75 55.43 -52.56
N SER A 201 -33.04 55.26 -52.26
CA SER A 201 -33.52 54.39 -51.16
C SER A 201 -33.02 52.94 -51.23
N ARG A 202 -32.73 52.43 -52.43
CA ARG A 202 -32.23 51.06 -52.66
C ARG A 202 -30.72 50.98 -52.40
N LYS A 203 -29.94 51.95 -52.89
CA LYS A 203 -28.50 52.10 -52.59
C LYS A 203 -28.25 52.31 -51.10
N ASP A 204 -29.02 53.19 -50.45
CA ASP A 204 -28.92 53.48 -49.01
C ASP A 204 -29.12 52.20 -48.17
N GLY A 205 -30.10 51.37 -48.54
CA GLY A 205 -30.39 50.11 -47.84
C GLY A 205 -29.27 49.07 -47.98
N GLU A 206 -28.64 48.98 -49.15
CA GLU A 206 -27.50 48.09 -49.38
C GLU A 206 -26.23 48.58 -48.68
N GLU A 207 -25.99 49.89 -48.69
CA GLU A 207 -24.88 50.52 -47.97
C GLU A 207 -25.02 50.36 -46.46
N HIS A 208 -26.22 50.51 -45.92
CA HIS A 208 -26.50 50.26 -44.49
C HIS A 208 -26.27 48.79 -44.11
N ILE A 209 -26.67 47.82 -44.96
CA ILE A 209 -26.36 46.39 -44.76
C ILE A 209 -24.85 46.13 -44.82
N LYS A 210 -24.11 46.84 -45.68
CA LYS A 210 -22.63 46.76 -45.77
C LYS A 210 -21.98 47.31 -44.50
N GLN A 211 -22.46 48.43 -43.96
CA GLN A 211 -22.02 49.01 -42.68
C GLN A 211 -22.28 48.04 -41.51
N LEU A 212 -23.47 47.44 -41.42
CA LEU A 212 -23.81 46.45 -40.38
C LEU A 212 -22.91 45.21 -40.43
N LYS A 213 -22.56 44.70 -41.62
CA LYS A 213 -21.59 43.60 -41.79
C LYS A 213 -20.20 43.98 -41.29
N GLU A 214 -19.75 45.20 -41.57
CA GLU A 214 -18.44 45.70 -41.13
C GLU A 214 -18.37 45.87 -39.60
N SER A 215 -19.43 46.40 -38.98
CA SER A 215 -19.54 46.49 -37.52
C SER A 215 -19.56 45.10 -36.86
N ALA A 216 -20.29 44.15 -37.43
CA ALA A 216 -20.32 42.76 -36.96
C ALA A 216 -18.94 42.08 -37.08
N ARG A 217 -18.17 42.37 -38.14
CA ARG A 217 -16.77 41.92 -38.28
C ARG A 217 -15.88 42.49 -37.17
N LYS A 218 -15.92 43.81 -36.94
CA LYS A 218 -15.13 44.48 -35.89
C LYS A 218 -15.43 43.94 -34.50
N ILE A 219 -16.70 43.74 -34.16
CA ILE A 219 -17.09 43.16 -32.86
C ILE A 219 -16.62 41.71 -32.72
N LYS A 220 -16.64 40.92 -33.80
CA LYS A 220 -16.05 39.57 -33.78
C LYS A 220 -14.55 39.62 -33.53
N GLU A 221 -13.81 40.49 -34.22
CA GLU A 221 -12.36 40.66 -34.03
C GLU A 221 -12.01 41.11 -32.59
N GLU A 222 -12.78 42.02 -32.00
CA GLU A 222 -12.61 42.42 -30.60
C GLU A 222 -12.98 41.29 -29.62
N LEU A 223 -14.03 40.51 -29.90
CA LEU A 223 -14.39 39.34 -29.10
C LEU A 223 -13.27 38.29 -29.12
N ASP A 224 -12.70 38.00 -30.30
CA ASP A 224 -11.59 37.07 -30.47
C ASP A 224 -10.32 37.57 -29.74
N LYS A 225 -10.02 38.88 -29.77
CA LYS A 225 -8.93 39.49 -28.96
C LYS A 225 -9.18 39.35 -27.46
N VAL A 226 -10.40 39.63 -26.98
CA VAL A 226 -10.77 39.52 -25.55
C VAL A 226 -10.70 38.06 -25.08
N HIS A 227 -11.17 37.12 -25.90
CA HIS A 227 -11.05 35.68 -25.64
C HIS A 227 -9.57 35.26 -25.52
N LYS A 228 -8.73 35.63 -26.49
CA LYS A 228 -7.29 35.31 -26.47
C LYS A 228 -6.59 35.86 -25.21
N GLN A 229 -6.81 37.13 -24.86
CA GLN A 229 -6.26 37.71 -23.62
C GLN A 229 -6.74 36.97 -22.37
N GLN A 230 -8.00 36.51 -22.37
CA GLN A 230 -8.56 35.75 -21.25
C GLN A 230 -7.94 34.35 -21.15
N GLU A 231 -7.67 33.69 -22.27
CA GLU A 231 -6.98 32.40 -22.34
C GLU A 231 -5.52 32.50 -21.88
N GLU A 232 -4.77 33.51 -22.34
CA GLU A 232 -3.39 33.78 -21.89
C GLU A 232 -3.31 33.97 -20.36
N ILE A 233 -4.21 34.78 -19.79
CA ILE A 233 -4.27 34.99 -18.33
C ILE A 233 -4.66 33.70 -17.60
N ARG A 234 -5.60 32.90 -18.14
CA ARG A 234 -6.00 31.61 -17.56
C ARG A 234 -4.85 30.61 -17.58
N ALA A 235 -4.11 30.50 -18.69
CA ALA A 235 -2.98 29.60 -18.85
C ALA A 235 -1.85 29.94 -17.87
N ARG A 236 -1.42 31.21 -17.78
CA ARG A 236 -0.41 31.62 -16.79
C ARG A 236 -0.90 31.42 -15.36
N SER A 237 -2.16 31.77 -15.06
CA SER A 237 -2.75 31.55 -13.73
C SER A 237 -2.84 30.08 -13.34
N HIS A 238 -3.05 29.18 -14.31
CA HIS A 238 -3.02 27.74 -14.09
C HIS A 238 -1.58 27.25 -13.84
N ASN A 239 -0.61 27.65 -14.66
CA ASN A 239 0.79 27.22 -14.53
C ASN A 239 1.39 27.61 -13.17
N ILE A 240 1.06 28.79 -12.65
CA ILE A 240 1.44 29.22 -11.29
C ILE A 240 0.76 28.32 -10.23
N ARG A 241 -0.56 28.14 -10.31
CA ARG A 241 -1.29 27.29 -9.32
C ARG A 241 -0.92 25.81 -9.38
N MET A 242 -0.35 25.33 -10.49
CA MET A 242 0.15 23.97 -10.61
C MET A 242 1.47 23.72 -9.87
N SER A 243 2.20 24.76 -9.42
CA SER A 243 3.33 24.59 -8.49
C SER A 243 2.93 24.65 -7.02
N TRP A 244 1.67 25.02 -6.71
CA TRP A 244 1.22 25.16 -5.32
C TRP A 244 0.92 23.81 -4.68
N PRO A 245 1.32 23.60 -3.41
CA PRO A 245 1.04 22.38 -2.67
C PRO A 245 -0.44 22.26 -2.28
N ASN A 246 -0.76 21.13 -1.66
CA ASN A 246 -1.97 20.95 -0.88
C ASN A 246 -1.86 21.72 0.46
N HIS A 247 -3.00 21.89 1.13
CA HIS A 247 -3.03 22.39 2.50
C HIS A 247 -2.34 21.41 3.47
N CYS A 248 -1.92 21.84 4.66
CA CYS A 248 -1.49 20.94 5.73
C CYS A 248 -2.65 20.54 6.67
N HIS A 249 -2.63 19.30 7.18
CA HIS A 249 -3.46 18.90 8.32
C HIS A 249 -2.95 19.60 9.59
N PRO A 250 -3.82 20.10 10.50
CA PRO A 250 -3.41 20.83 11.71
C PRO A 250 -2.37 20.11 12.58
N ASP A 251 -2.55 18.80 12.79
CA ASP A 251 -1.64 17.95 13.58
C ASP A 251 -0.25 17.71 12.95
N VAL A 252 0.02 18.11 11.70
CA VAL A 252 1.30 17.80 11.04
C VAL A 252 2.44 18.49 11.78
N PRO A 253 3.51 17.77 12.18
CA PRO A 253 4.66 18.38 12.82
C PRO A 253 5.33 19.43 11.92
N VAL A 254 5.64 20.61 12.46
CA VAL A 254 6.20 21.71 11.64
C VAL A 254 7.72 21.60 11.55
N GLY A 255 8.27 21.69 10.33
CA GLY A 255 9.71 21.83 10.07
C GLY A 255 10.33 20.69 9.23
N PRO A 256 11.67 20.50 9.32
CA PRO A 256 12.43 19.49 8.57
C PRO A 256 12.21 18.07 9.10
N GLU A 257 12.69 17.06 8.35
CA GLU A 257 12.57 15.61 8.62
C GLU A 257 12.84 15.19 10.08
N GLU A 258 13.84 15.79 10.73
CA GLU A 258 14.20 15.56 12.15
C GLU A 258 13.07 15.87 13.16
N ASN A 259 12.07 16.68 12.77
CA ASN A 259 10.88 16.98 13.56
C ASN A 259 9.73 15.97 13.33
N ALA A 260 9.91 14.94 12.49
CA ALA A 260 8.97 13.83 12.36
C ALA A 260 8.63 13.25 13.73
N VAL A 261 7.38 12.83 13.92
CA VAL A 261 6.88 12.34 15.20
C VAL A 261 6.75 10.83 15.17
N VAL A 262 7.43 10.12 16.08
CA VAL A 262 7.30 8.67 16.23
C VAL A 262 5.97 8.37 16.91
N LEU A 263 5.05 7.76 16.16
CA LEU A 263 3.70 7.39 16.61
C LEU A 263 3.67 6.02 17.31
N SER A 264 4.51 5.08 16.88
CA SER A 264 4.68 3.79 17.53
C SER A 264 5.97 3.09 17.12
N VAL A 265 6.46 2.18 17.96
CA VAL A 265 7.55 1.24 17.66
C VAL A 265 7.05 -0.18 17.92
N LYS A 266 7.32 -1.10 16.99
CA LYS A 266 6.84 -2.49 17.07
C LYS A 266 7.97 -3.45 16.69
N ASP A 267 8.16 -4.47 17.52
CA ASP A 267 9.19 -5.51 17.33
C ASP A 267 8.57 -6.91 17.47
N PRO A 268 7.97 -7.45 16.39
CA PRO A 268 7.17 -8.67 16.46
C PRO A 268 7.95 -9.93 16.87
N LEU A 269 9.27 -9.93 16.73
CA LEU A 269 10.16 -11.05 17.06
C LEU A 269 11.08 -10.80 18.26
N ASP A 270 11.01 -9.61 18.88
CA ASP A 270 11.89 -9.16 19.96
C ASP A 270 13.38 -9.25 19.56
N ILE A 271 13.68 -8.71 18.36
CA ILE A 271 15.01 -8.70 17.74
C ILE A 271 15.70 -7.32 17.73
N LEU A 272 15.01 -6.24 18.13
CA LEU A 272 15.66 -4.96 18.35
C LEU A 272 16.74 -5.08 19.45
N PRO A 273 17.91 -4.43 19.24
CA PRO A 273 18.94 -4.26 20.26
C PRO A 273 18.38 -3.76 21.60
N LYS A 274 19.07 -4.09 22.70
CA LYS A 274 18.65 -3.74 24.07
C LYS A 274 18.66 -2.24 24.35
N GLU A 275 19.45 -1.53 23.58
CA GLU A 275 19.54 -0.07 23.53
C GLU A 275 18.16 0.55 23.22
N PHE A 276 17.26 -0.19 22.56
CA PHE A 276 15.87 0.19 22.32
C PHE A 276 14.86 -0.40 23.33
N ASP A 277 15.27 -1.13 24.38
CA ASP A 277 14.33 -1.77 25.32
C ASP A 277 13.44 -0.74 26.05
N VAL A 278 13.95 0.48 26.30
CA VAL A 278 13.17 1.63 26.82
C VAL A 278 11.95 1.95 25.94
N MET A 279 12.04 1.68 24.64
CA MET A 279 10.98 1.97 23.67
C MET A 279 9.98 0.81 23.48
N LYS A 280 10.24 -0.37 24.07
CA LYS A 280 9.40 -1.59 23.98
C LYS A 280 8.31 -1.66 25.07
N GLU A 281 8.33 -0.75 26.03
CA GLU A 281 7.40 -0.74 27.17
C GLU A 281 5.96 -0.30 26.78
N PRO A 282 4.91 -0.76 27.49
CA PRO A 282 3.51 -0.48 27.13
C PRO A 282 3.07 0.99 27.18
N TRP A 283 3.86 1.86 27.81
CA TRP A 283 3.51 3.25 28.14
C TRP A 283 3.89 4.27 27.05
N ASN A 284 4.41 3.82 25.90
CA ASN A 284 5.01 4.70 24.90
C ASN A 284 3.98 5.44 24.02
N GLU A 285 2.92 5.96 24.65
CA GLU A 285 2.01 6.99 24.11
C GLU A 285 2.68 8.37 24.05
N SER A 286 3.89 8.50 24.63
CA SER A 286 4.73 9.69 24.57
C SER A 286 5.27 9.94 23.15
N VAL A 287 4.42 10.60 22.35
CA VAL A 287 4.71 11.31 21.10
C VAL A 287 6.11 11.94 21.14
N MET A 288 7.09 11.29 20.50
CA MET A 288 8.50 11.68 20.54
C MET A 288 8.96 12.14 19.15
N GLN A 289 9.64 13.28 19.06
CA GLN A 289 10.25 13.72 17.80
C GLN A 289 11.47 12.86 17.44
N ALA A 290 11.68 12.58 16.16
CA ALA A 290 12.70 11.68 15.64
C ALA A 290 14.13 12.06 16.09
N LYS A 291 14.44 13.36 16.19
CA LYS A 291 15.71 13.87 16.74
C LYS A 291 15.97 13.57 18.22
N HIS A 292 14.93 13.22 18.98
CA HIS A 292 15.05 12.79 20.38
C HIS A 292 14.95 11.26 20.52
N PHE A 293 14.74 10.55 19.42
CA PHE A 293 14.70 9.09 19.42
C PHE A 293 16.12 8.54 19.68
N PRO A 294 16.29 7.49 20.50
CA PRO A 294 17.60 6.99 20.84
C PRO A 294 18.37 6.50 19.61
N ASP A 295 19.64 6.90 19.51
CA ASP A 295 20.58 6.36 18.54
C ASP A 295 20.72 4.85 18.74
N GLY A 296 20.60 4.10 17.64
CA GLY A 296 20.83 2.66 17.67
C GLY A 296 22.32 2.29 17.77
N PRO A 297 22.64 1.00 17.90
CA PRO A 297 24.02 0.56 17.85
C PRO A 297 24.65 0.92 16.49
N LYS A 298 25.97 1.14 16.51
CA LYS A 298 26.76 1.41 15.29
C LYS A 298 26.55 0.33 14.23
N PRO A 299 26.67 0.66 12.93
CA PRO A 299 26.53 -0.31 11.84
C PRO A 299 27.40 -1.55 12.06
N ASP A 300 26.84 -2.76 11.90
CA ASP A 300 27.59 -4.02 11.93
C ASP A 300 27.96 -4.45 10.50
N PRO A 301 29.24 -4.36 10.08
CA PRO A 301 29.65 -4.74 8.73
C PRO A 301 29.38 -6.20 8.38
N LYS A 302 29.20 -7.08 9.39
CA LYS A 302 28.83 -8.49 9.17
C LYS A 302 27.36 -8.67 8.82
N ARG A 303 26.55 -7.62 8.96
CA ARG A 303 25.14 -7.56 8.60
C ARG A 303 24.87 -6.77 7.31
N ASP A 304 25.89 -6.24 6.64
CA ASP A 304 25.75 -5.58 5.33
C ASP A 304 25.08 -6.52 4.32
N HIS A 305 23.96 -6.07 3.73
CA HIS A 305 23.12 -6.90 2.86
C HIS A 305 23.83 -7.46 1.63
N LEU A 306 24.79 -6.74 1.03
CA LEU A 306 25.56 -7.24 -0.12
C LEU A 306 26.51 -8.36 0.30
N SER A 307 27.21 -8.17 1.42
CA SER A 307 28.11 -9.15 2.02
C SER A 307 27.36 -10.42 2.46
N LEU A 308 26.15 -10.25 3.00
CA LEU A 308 25.27 -11.36 3.34
C LEU A 308 24.76 -12.10 2.11
N ALA A 309 24.31 -11.40 1.06
CA ALA A 309 23.88 -12.02 -0.19
C ALA A 309 25.00 -12.91 -0.76
N GLY A 310 26.20 -12.36 -0.96
CA GLY A 310 27.37 -13.11 -1.46
C GLY A 310 27.89 -14.22 -0.54
N SER A 311 27.43 -14.29 0.72
CA SER A 311 27.74 -15.40 1.64
C SER A 311 26.79 -16.61 1.53
N ALA A 312 25.67 -16.44 0.82
CA ALA A 312 24.70 -17.52 0.58
C ALA A 312 25.00 -18.24 -0.74
N ALA A 313 24.75 -19.55 -0.77
CA ALA A 313 25.26 -20.45 -1.81
C ALA A 313 24.60 -20.29 -3.20
N SER A 314 23.53 -19.52 -3.30
CA SER A 314 22.72 -19.36 -4.52
C SER A 314 21.95 -18.03 -4.51
N ALA A 315 22.60 -16.98 -4.03
CA ALA A 315 22.03 -15.65 -3.88
C ALA A 315 23.10 -14.61 -4.25
N GLU A 316 22.79 -13.66 -5.12
CA GLU A 316 23.73 -12.62 -5.50
C GLU A 316 22.99 -11.33 -5.90
N VAL A 317 23.63 -10.20 -5.63
CA VAL A 317 23.23 -8.87 -6.08
C VAL A 317 24.38 -8.33 -6.93
N ASP A 318 24.30 -8.57 -8.24
CA ASP A 318 25.33 -8.17 -9.17
C ASP A 318 25.13 -6.70 -9.59
N MET A 319 25.93 -5.84 -8.95
CA MET A 319 26.04 -4.42 -9.31
C MET A 319 26.98 -4.20 -10.51
N VAL A 320 27.92 -5.11 -10.77
CA VAL A 320 29.02 -4.95 -11.73
C VAL A 320 28.51 -5.07 -13.16
N SER A 321 27.67 -6.06 -13.46
CA SER A 321 26.99 -6.14 -14.76
C SER A 321 26.11 -4.91 -15.01
N GLY A 322 25.46 -4.40 -13.96
CA GLY A 322 24.67 -3.16 -13.99
C GLY A 322 25.47 -1.94 -14.46
N LEU A 323 26.69 -1.77 -13.94
CA LEU A 323 27.61 -0.69 -14.37
C LEU A 323 27.90 -0.75 -15.88
N LEU A 324 27.99 -1.95 -16.46
CA LEU A 324 28.26 -2.15 -17.89
C LEU A 324 27.02 -1.95 -18.76
N SER A 325 25.85 -2.45 -18.33
CA SER A 325 24.61 -2.43 -19.13
C SER A 325 23.88 -1.09 -19.11
N THR A 326 23.87 -0.42 -17.96
CA THR A 326 22.89 0.63 -17.63
C THR A 326 23.48 1.75 -16.76
N GLY A 327 24.69 1.56 -16.22
CA GLY A 327 25.35 2.48 -15.30
C GLY A 327 25.14 2.10 -13.83
N SER A 328 25.64 2.96 -12.94
CA SER A 328 25.53 2.77 -11.49
C SER A 328 24.09 2.64 -10.99
N SER A 329 23.87 1.91 -9.90
CA SER A 329 22.57 1.81 -9.20
C SER A 329 21.44 1.11 -9.98
N TRP A 330 21.81 0.23 -10.91
CA TRP A 330 20.93 -0.72 -11.61
C TRP A 330 21.34 -2.17 -11.28
N PRO A 331 20.86 -2.75 -10.17
CA PRO A 331 21.26 -4.09 -9.74
C PRO A 331 20.65 -5.21 -10.59
N TYR A 332 21.40 -6.28 -10.83
CA TYR A 332 20.85 -7.59 -11.19
C TYR A 332 20.63 -8.42 -9.92
N LEU A 333 19.41 -8.91 -9.72
CA LEU A 333 19.08 -9.83 -8.63
C LEU A 333 19.14 -11.27 -9.13
N LEU A 334 19.98 -12.11 -8.51
CA LEU A 334 20.25 -13.46 -8.98
C LEU A 334 19.84 -14.53 -7.96
N GLY A 335 19.40 -15.68 -8.47
CA GLY A 335 19.01 -16.85 -7.69
C GLY A 335 17.95 -16.54 -6.62
N SER A 336 18.25 -16.90 -5.38
CA SER A 336 17.35 -16.75 -4.23
C SER A 336 16.97 -15.30 -3.92
N ILE A 337 17.73 -14.29 -4.38
CA ILE A 337 17.33 -12.87 -4.23
C ILE A 337 16.21 -12.50 -5.20
N SER A 338 16.26 -12.98 -6.44
CA SER A 338 15.15 -12.82 -7.41
C SER A 338 13.90 -13.57 -6.95
N LEU A 339 14.05 -14.79 -6.42
CA LEU A 339 12.93 -15.52 -5.79
C LEU A 339 12.30 -14.74 -4.62
N LEU A 340 13.13 -14.03 -3.84
CA LEU A 340 12.67 -13.18 -2.74
C LEU A 340 11.91 -11.94 -3.21
N GLU A 341 12.31 -11.30 -4.32
CA GLU A 341 11.54 -10.22 -4.94
C GLU A 341 10.13 -10.68 -5.35
N HIS A 342 10.02 -11.83 -6.01
CA HIS A 342 8.73 -12.41 -6.37
C HIS A 342 7.89 -12.78 -5.14
N ALA A 343 8.49 -13.44 -4.14
CA ALA A 343 7.78 -13.84 -2.93
C ALA A 343 7.26 -12.63 -2.13
N LEU A 344 8.05 -11.57 -1.98
CA LEU A 344 7.64 -10.33 -1.31
C LEU A 344 6.53 -9.60 -2.07
N SER A 345 6.63 -9.51 -3.39
CA SER A 345 5.63 -8.87 -4.25
C SER A 345 4.28 -9.56 -4.13
N GLN A 346 4.26 -10.89 -4.21
CA GLN A 346 3.04 -11.69 -4.09
C GLN A 346 2.48 -11.69 -2.66
N TYR A 347 3.34 -11.73 -1.65
CA TYR A 347 2.94 -11.61 -0.23
C TYR A 347 2.22 -10.29 0.05
N ALA A 348 2.84 -9.15 -0.30
CA ALA A 348 2.25 -7.84 -0.07
C ALA A 348 0.98 -7.59 -0.90
N MET A 349 0.96 -8.04 -2.17
CA MET A 349 -0.26 -8.02 -3.00
C MET A 349 -1.38 -8.87 -2.38
N SER A 350 -1.07 -10.05 -1.83
CA SER A 350 -2.08 -10.89 -1.18
C SER A 350 -2.71 -10.23 0.05
N ILE A 351 -1.93 -9.43 0.80
CA ILE A 351 -2.41 -8.66 1.94
C ILE A 351 -3.34 -7.53 1.46
N ALA A 352 -2.95 -6.77 0.44
CA ALA A 352 -3.81 -5.73 -0.13
C ALA A 352 -5.13 -6.31 -0.66
N VAL A 353 -5.10 -7.42 -1.41
CA VAL A 353 -6.31 -8.09 -1.93
C VAL A 353 -7.20 -8.62 -0.80
N ARG A 354 -6.64 -9.19 0.28
CA ARG A 354 -7.42 -9.59 1.47
C ARG A 354 -8.08 -8.41 2.18
N ASN A 355 -7.48 -7.22 2.13
CA ASN A 355 -8.05 -5.96 2.63
C ASN A 355 -8.98 -5.27 1.61
N GLY A 356 -9.42 -5.98 0.56
CA GLY A 356 -10.46 -5.52 -0.36
C GLY A 356 -9.98 -4.62 -1.50
N PHE A 357 -8.67 -4.58 -1.78
CA PHE A 357 -8.12 -3.85 -2.91
C PHE A 357 -8.29 -4.66 -4.21
N LEU A 358 -8.78 -4.01 -5.27
CA LEU A 358 -8.84 -4.58 -6.61
C LEU A 358 -7.41 -4.60 -7.21
N PRO A 359 -6.84 -5.77 -7.57
CA PRO A 359 -5.54 -5.83 -8.22
C PRO A 359 -5.59 -5.28 -9.65
N VAL A 360 -4.56 -4.53 -10.04
CA VAL A 360 -4.41 -3.87 -11.34
C VAL A 360 -2.98 -4.07 -11.83
N SER A 361 -2.82 -4.33 -13.14
CA SER A 361 -1.52 -4.27 -13.84
C SER A 361 -1.50 -2.99 -14.69
N PRO A 362 -0.92 -1.88 -14.19
CA PRO A 362 -0.84 -0.61 -14.92
C PRO A 362 0.28 -0.62 -15.97
N PRO A 363 0.26 0.31 -16.94
CA PRO A 363 1.43 0.61 -17.75
C PRO A 363 2.47 1.38 -16.94
N ASP A 364 3.75 1.03 -17.09
CA ASP A 364 4.87 1.77 -16.49
C ASP A 364 5.19 3.08 -17.25
N VAL A 365 4.66 3.24 -18.47
CA VAL A 365 4.76 4.47 -19.29
C VAL A 365 3.48 5.30 -19.16
N VAL A 366 3.64 6.59 -18.88
CA VAL A 366 2.55 7.56 -18.72
C VAL A 366 2.85 8.85 -19.48
N ARG A 367 1.83 9.72 -19.65
CA ARG A 367 2.04 11.08 -20.14
C ARG A 367 2.63 11.95 -19.03
N ALA A 368 3.58 12.82 -19.37
CA ALA A 368 4.19 13.76 -18.44
C ALA A 368 3.14 14.67 -17.75
N ASP A 369 2.14 15.15 -18.50
CA ASP A 369 1.07 15.96 -17.94
C ASP A 369 0.17 15.22 -16.93
N LEU A 370 0.16 13.87 -16.95
CA LEU A 370 -0.50 13.06 -15.94
C LEU A 370 0.33 13.00 -14.65
N ALA A 371 1.65 12.82 -14.76
CA ALA A 371 2.58 12.81 -13.63
C ALA A 371 2.59 14.16 -12.89
N ASP A 372 2.67 15.28 -13.64
CA ASP A 372 2.55 16.64 -13.10
C ASP A 372 1.24 16.86 -12.34
N ARG A 373 0.12 16.36 -12.88
CA ARG A 373 -1.21 16.45 -12.24
C ARG A 373 -1.34 15.61 -10.97
N CYS A 374 -0.55 14.55 -10.83
CA CYS A 374 -0.46 13.79 -9.58
C CYS A 374 0.39 14.51 -8.50
N GLY A 375 1.15 15.54 -8.88
CA GLY A 375 2.06 16.28 -8.00
C GLY A 375 3.52 15.83 -8.08
N PHE A 376 3.89 15.00 -9.06
CA PHE A 376 5.26 14.52 -9.23
C PHE A 376 6.16 15.55 -9.94
N ARG A 377 6.21 16.76 -9.39
CA ARG A 377 7.00 17.89 -9.90
C ARG A 377 8.17 18.17 -8.94
N PRO A 378 9.42 17.85 -9.33
CA PRO A 378 10.62 18.07 -8.52
C PRO A 378 10.76 19.53 -8.06
N ARG A 379 11.26 19.74 -6.84
CA ARG A 379 11.48 21.08 -6.24
C ARG A 379 12.50 21.92 -7.03
N ASP A 380 13.52 21.26 -7.58
CA ASP A 380 14.57 21.87 -8.41
C ASP A 380 14.66 21.22 -9.79
N GLU A 381 14.91 22.02 -10.83
CA GLU A 381 15.12 21.50 -12.19
C GLU A 381 16.40 20.66 -12.34
N LYS A 382 17.40 20.90 -11.48
CA LYS A 382 18.63 20.10 -11.41
C LYS A 382 18.42 18.75 -10.69
N ALA A 383 17.31 18.59 -9.98
CA ALA A 383 16.95 17.38 -9.23
C ALA A 383 15.79 16.61 -9.89
N ARG A 384 15.65 16.71 -11.22
CA ARG A 384 14.57 16.04 -11.96
C ARG A 384 14.63 14.53 -11.76
N GLN A 385 13.59 13.97 -11.14
CA GLN A 385 13.47 12.54 -10.83
C GLN A 385 12.91 11.69 -11.98
N THR A 386 12.39 12.33 -13.02
CA THR A 386 11.60 11.70 -14.09
C THR A 386 12.46 11.35 -15.30
N TYR A 387 12.38 10.11 -15.78
CA TYR A 387 12.92 9.69 -17.07
C TYR A 387 11.88 9.93 -18.18
N PHE A 388 12.27 10.66 -19.22
CA PHE A 388 11.42 10.96 -20.39
C PHE A 388 11.71 10.01 -21.55
N ILE A 389 10.72 9.77 -22.41
CA ILE A 389 10.81 8.86 -23.55
C ILE A 389 10.72 9.66 -24.84
N GLU A 390 11.78 9.61 -25.64
CA GLU A 390 11.82 10.22 -26.96
C GLU A 390 11.22 9.27 -28.01
N GLY A 391 10.21 9.74 -28.75
CA GLY A 391 9.58 8.99 -29.82
C GLY A 391 10.12 9.40 -31.20
N THR A 392 10.41 8.42 -32.06
CA THR A 392 10.77 8.68 -33.46
C THR A 392 9.56 9.24 -34.21
N LYS A 393 9.61 10.54 -34.53
CA LYS A 393 8.59 11.21 -35.35
C LYS A 393 8.58 10.60 -36.76
N SER A 394 7.59 9.76 -37.06
CA SER A 394 7.37 9.27 -38.42
C SER A 394 6.93 10.43 -39.32
N LYS A 395 7.55 10.56 -40.51
CA LYS A 395 7.31 11.65 -41.46
C LYS A 395 5.88 11.73 -42.02
N SER A 396 5.00 10.80 -41.66
CA SER A 396 3.58 10.80 -41.99
C SER A 396 2.72 11.71 -41.09
N ALA A 397 3.29 12.29 -40.02
CA ALA A 397 2.53 13.01 -38.99
C ALA A 397 2.45 14.55 -39.18
N GLU A 398 2.73 15.08 -40.38
CA GLU A 398 2.69 16.53 -40.63
C GLU A 398 1.27 17.13 -40.70
N GLN A 399 0.21 16.30 -40.71
CA GLN A 399 -1.19 16.75 -40.78
C GLN A 399 -1.96 16.78 -39.44
N GLU A 400 -1.39 16.34 -38.31
CA GLU A 400 -2.06 16.40 -36.98
C GLU A 400 -1.45 17.46 -36.02
N SER A 401 -0.92 18.55 -36.57
CA SER A 401 -0.18 19.61 -35.86
C SER A 401 -1.03 20.53 -34.93
N SER A 402 -2.15 20.06 -34.39
CA SER A 402 -3.07 20.84 -33.51
C SER A 402 -3.33 20.23 -32.13
N GLN A 403 -2.77 19.06 -31.81
CA GLN A 403 -2.69 18.56 -30.44
C GLN A 403 -1.22 18.22 -30.16
N SER A 404 -0.65 18.82 -29.11
CA SER A 404 0.74 18.55 -28.72
C SER A 404 0.94 17.04 -28.57
N ALA A 405 1.92 16.49 -29.30
CA ALA A 405 2.36 15.12 -29.10
C ALA A 405 2.73 14.97 -27.62
N ALA A 406 1.90 14.28 -26.86
CA ALA A 406 1.97 14.32 -25.41
C ALA A 406 3.24 13.62 -24.97
N GLU A 407 4.18 14.40 -24.42
CA GLU A 407 5.46 13.91 -23.90
C GLU A 407 5.21 12.74 -22.94
N LEU A 408 5.96 11.66 -23.14
CA LEU A 408 5.84 10.43 -22.36
C LEU A 408 7.00 10.32 -21.37
N CYS A 409 6.74 9.71 -20.23
CA CYS A 409 7.74 9.44 -19.21
C CYS A 409 7.50 8.08 -18.55
N LEU A 410 8.56 7.54 -17.93
CA LEU A 410 8.47 6.39 -17.04
C LEU A 410 7.90 6.84 -15.69
N ALA A 411 6.96 6.07 -15.15
CA ALA A 411 6.31 6.38 -13.89
C ALA A 411 7.27 6.14 -12.69
N ALA A 412 7.40 7.14 -11.82
CA ALA A 412 8.18 7.03 -10.58
C ALA A 412 7.46 6.27 -9.45
N THR A 413 6.21 5.86 -9.70
CA THR A 413 5.37 5.00 -8.87
C THR A 413 4.11 4.59 -9.65
N ALA A 414 3.55 3.41 -9.36
CA ALA A 414 2.28 2.95 -9.91
C ALA A 414 1.06 3.82 -9.50
N GLU A 415 1.21 4.72 -8.54
CA GLU A 415 0.22 5.74 -8.19
C GLU A 415 -0.26 6.53 -9.42
N ILE A 416 0.67 6.96 -10.27
CA ILE A 416 0.39 7.85 -11.41
C ILE A 416 -0.55 7.18 -12.44
N PRO A 417 -0.26 5.96 -12.94
CA PRO A 417 -1.20 5.26 -13.83
C PRO A 417 -2.49 4.80 -13.12
N LEU A 418 -2.47 4.50 -11.81
CA LEU A 418 -3.69 4.20 -11.05
C LEU A 418 -4.62 5.42 -10.92
N ALA A 419 -4.06 6.59 -10.66
CA ALA A 419 -4.79 7.86 -10.69
C ALA A 419 -5.30 8.16 -12.11
N GLY A 420 -4.49 7.86 -13.15
CA GLY A 420 -4.88 7.90 -14.56
C GLY A 420 -6.07 7.02 -14.92
N LEU A 421 -6.18 5.82 -14.34
CA LEU A 421 -7.31 4.90 -14.55
C LEU A 421 -8.65 5.53 -14.10
N LEU A 422 -8.62 6.35 -13.05
CA LEU A 422 -9.76 7.09 -12.50
C LEU A 422 -9.93 8.50 -13.09
N ALA A 423 -8.92 9.04 -13.78
CA ALA A 423 -8.95 10.39 -14.33
C ALA A 423 -10.13 10.62 -15.31
N ALA A 424 -10.68 11.83 -15.25
CA ALA A 424 -11.86 12.29 -15.97
C ALA A 424 -13.12 11.40 -15.79
N ARG A 425 -13.26 10.69 -14.65
CA ARG A 425 -14.49 9.97 -14.28
C ARG A 425 -15.37 10.79 -13.32
N THR A 426 -16.67 10.54 -13.38
CA THR A 426 -17.62 10.97 -12.34
C THR A 426 -18.14 9.73 -11.61
N LEU A 427 -17.77 9.58 -10.34
CA LEU A 427 -18.09 8.46 -9.46
C LEU A 427 -19.42 8.69 -8.75
N ASP A 428 -20.11 7.62 -8.36
CA ASP A 428 -21.44 7.69 -7.76
C ASP A 428 -21.36 7.38 -6.24
N ASN A 429 -21.80 8.32 -5.41
CA ASN A 429 -21.90 8.14 -3.94
C ASN A 429 -23.37 7.88 -3.50
N SER A 430 -24.23 7.38 -4.37
CA SER A 430 -25.60 7.03 -3.98
C SER A 430 -25.67 5.66 -3.30
N LYS A 431 -26.46 5.53 -2.23
CA LYS A 431 -26.95 4.23 -1.73
C LYS A 431 -27.70 3.41 -2.80
N LYS A 432 -28.08 4.00 -3.95
CA LYS A 432 -28.61 3.26 -5.11
C LYS A 432 -27.52 2.63 -5.99
N ALA A 433 -26.28 3.13 -5.98
CA ALA A 433 -25.15 2.49 -6.66
C ALA A 433 -24.87 1.10 -6.06
N ARG A 434 -25.02 0.96 -4.73
CA ARG A 434 -24.99 -0.32 -3.98
C ARG A 434 -25.90 -1.42 -4.51
N LYS A 435 -27.02 -1.07 -5.15
CA LYS A 435 -27.93 -2.06 -5.78
C LYS A 435 -27.64 -2.30 -7.27
N ARG A 436 -26.76 -1.51 -7.90
CA ARG A 436 -26.32 -1.69 -9.30
C ARG A 436 -25.01 -2.46 -9.42
N ALA A 437 -24.16 -2.45 -8.41
CA ALA A 437 -22.96 -3.31 -8.37
C ALA A 437 -23.31 -4.81 -8.47
N SER A 438 -24.50 -5.22 -8.01
CA SER A 438 -24.99 -6.60 -8.07
C SER A 438 -25.62 -7.02 -9.41
N SER A 439 -25.94 -6.09 -10.32
CA SER A 439 -26.47 -6.45 -11.65
C SER A 439 -25.34 -6.71 -12.65
N HIS A 440 -25.35 -7.88 -13.29
CA HIS A 440 -24.38 -8.27 -14.34
C HIS A 440 -24.66 -7.57 -15.68
N ASP A 441 -24.60 -6.23 -15.71
CA ASP A 441 -24.59 -5.46 -16.96
C ASP A 441 -23.23 -5.60 -17.64
N HIS A 442 -23.11 -6.56 -18.56
CA HIS A 442 -21.87 -6.96 -19.23
C HIS A 442 -21.15 -5.80 -19.96
N GLU A 443 -21.84 -4.73 -20.33
CA GLU A 443 -21.28 -3.56 -21.04
C GLU A 443 -20.45 -2.61 -20.17
N SER A 444 -20.61 -2.61 -18.84
CA SER A 444 -19.96 -1.62 -17.96
C SER A 444 -18.58 -2.10 -17.47
N SER A 445 -17.58 -1.22 -17.45
CA SER A 445 -16.23 -1.57 -16.95
C SER A 445 -16.23 -1.87 -15.45
N LEU A 446 -15.33 -2.75 -14.97
CA LEU A 446 -15.22 -3.11 -13.55
C LEU A 446 -15.22 -1.87 -12.62
N ILE A 447 -14.42 -0.86 -12.97
CA ILE A 447 -14.30 0.42 -12.23
C ILE A 447 -15.60 1.25 -12.24
N GLN A 448 -16.48 1.10 -13.23
CA GLN A 448 -17.81 1.75 -13.22
C GLN A 448 -18.81 1.03 -12.31
N ARG A 449 -18.58 -0.26 -12.02
CA ARG A 449 -19.39 -1.06 -11.08
C ARG A 449 -18.89 -0.93 -9.63
N SER A 450 -17.63 -0.51 -9.43
CA SER A 450 -17.05 -0.26 -8.11
C SER A 450 -17.75 0.87 -7.36
N GLU A 451 -17.97 0.65 -6.06
CA GLU A 451 -18.45 1.66 -5.12
C GLU A 451 -17.31 2.46 -4.51
N LEU A 452 -17.64 3.60 -3.89
CA LEU A 452 -16.73 4.32 -3.00
C LEU A 452 -16.68 3.65 -1.61
N PRO A 453 -15.49 3.50 -1.00
CA PRO A 453 -14.17 3.83 -1.54
C PRO A 453 -13.69 2.83 -2.61
N ILE A 454 -13.22 3.33 -3.76
CA ILE A 454 -12.59 2.51 -4.79
C ILE A 454 -11.15 2.28 -4.38
N LYS A 455 -10.83 1.04 -3.98
CA LYS A 455 -9.50 0.59 -3.54
C LYS A 455 -8.81 -0.18 -4.67
N LEU A 456 -7.63 0.27 -5.09
CA LEU A 456 -6.83 -0.32 -6.17
C LEU A 456 -5.43 -0.67 -5.65
N ALA A 457 -4.91 -1.85 -6.00
CA ALA A 457 -3.53 -2.24 -5.71
C ALA A 457 -2.80 -2.66 -6.98
N ALA A 458 -1.53 -2.29 -7.13
CA ALA A 458 -0.72 -2.67 -8.29
C ALA A 458 0.69 -3.05 -7.90
N LEU A 459 1.22 -4.10 -8.53
CA LEU A 459 2.65 -4.23 -8.76
C LEU A 459 3.02 -3.33 -9.94
N GLY A 460 4.01 -2.46 -9.78
CA GLY A 460 4.58 -1.68 -10.86
C GLY A 460 6.04 -1.32 -10.61
N HIS A 461 6.74 -0.93 -11.66
CA HIS A 461 8.14 -0.56 -11.58
C HIS A 461 8.26 0.96 -11.40
N ALA A 462 8.91 1.38 -10.32
CA ALA A 462 9.20 2.78 -10.06
C ALA A 462 10.55 3.15 -10.70
N PHE A 463 10.54 4.12 -11.61
CA PHE A 463 11.74 4.65 -12.24
C PHE A 463 12.07 6.03 -11.66
N ARG A 464 13.26 6.19 -11.04
CA ARG A 464 13.69 7.42 -10.38
C ARG A 464 15.12 7.76 -10.74
N ALA A 465 15.35 8.95 -11.28
CA ALA A 465 16.69 9.39 -11.65
C ALA A 465 17.61 9.65 -10.44
N GLU A 466 17.05 9.77 -9.22
CA GLU A 466 17.78 10.00 -7.95
C GLU A 466 18.78 11.18 -8.03
N ALA A 467 18.47 12.15 -8.91
CA ALA A 467 19.31 13.29 -9.22
C ALA A 467 19.52 14.17 -7.98
N GLY A 468 20.73 14.11 -7.42
CA GLY A 468 21.14 14.79 -6.19
C GLY A 468 21.65 13.86 -5.10
N ALA A 469 21.28 12.57 -5.11
CA ALA A 469 21.79 11.60 -4.16
C ALA A 469 23.24 11.19 -4.49
N ARG A 470 24.15 11.36 -3.53
CA ARG A 470 25.54 10.88 -3.58
C ARG A 470 25.94 10.36 -2.21
N GLY A 471 26.63 9.22 -2.13
CA GLY A 471 27.23 8.72 -0.88
C GLY A 471 26.85 7.28 -0.55
N ALA A 472 26.75 6.98 0.74
CA ALA A 472 26.51 5.61 1.24
C ALA A 472 25.12 5.04 0.87
N ASP A 473 24.13 5.90 0.62
CA ASP A 473 22.77 5.50 0.27
C ASP A 473 22.63 4.84 -1.10
N THR A 474 23.49 5.21 -2.05
CA THR A 474 23.52 4.66 -3.41
C THR A 474 24.34 3.35 -3.49
N ARG A 475 24.80 2.81 -2.37
CA ARG A 475 25.46 1.49 -2.31
C ARG A 475 24.41 0.40 -2.11
N GLY A 476 24.38 -0.56 -3.05
CA GLY A 476 23.52 -1.74 -2.97
C GLY A 476 22.07 -1.45 -3.33
N LEU A 477 21.13 -1.97 -2.54
CA LEU A 477 19.70 -2.03 -2.91
C LEU A 477 18.81 -0.92 -2.29
N TYR A 478 19.37 -0.04 -1.45
CA TYR A 478 18.56 0.90 -0.67
C TYR A 478 18.01 2.08 -1.50
N ARG A 479 18.81 2.59 -2.45
CA ARG A 479 18.45 3.65 -3.40
C ARG A 479 18.96 3.27 -4.79
N VAL A 480 18.05 2.91 -5.68
CA VAL A 480 18.30 2.38 -7.04
C VAL A 480 17.37 3.04 -8.05
N HIS A 481 17.75 3.05 -9.34
CA HIS A 481 17.02 3.78 -10.37
C HIS A 481 15.73 3.10 -10.85
N GLN A 482 15.65 1.77 -10.77
CA GLN A 482 14.45 0.98 -11.03
C GLN A 482 14.20 0.05 -9.84
N PHE A 483 12.95 -0.02 -9.39
CA PHE A 483 12.55 -1.00 -8.38
C PHE A 483 11.09 -1.40 -8.47
N SER A 484 10.80 -2.66 -8.17
CA SER A 484 9.44 -3.16 -7.97
C SER A 484 8.84 -2.62 -6.68
N LYS A 485 7.59 -2.18 -6.74
CA LYS A 485 6.79 -1.84 -5.55
C LYS A 485 5.33 -2.28 -5.68
N ILE A 486 4.73 -2.63 -4.54
CA ILE A 486 3.28 -2.79 -4.42
C ILE A 486 2.71 -1.45 -3.95
N GLU A 487 1.93 -0.79 -4.80
CA GLU A 487 1.23 0.45 -4.49
C GLU A 487 -0.25 0.20 -4.23
N MET A 488 -0.80 0.87 -3.22
CA MET A 488 -2.22 1.04 -2.98
C MET A 488 -2.65 2.45 -3.37
N PHE A 489 -3.77 2.58 -4.06
CA PHE A 489 -4.40 3.84 -4.40
C PHE A 489 -5.89 3.79 -4.08
N VAL A 490 -6.42 4.83 -3.47
CA VAL A 490 -7.84 4.92 -3.09
C VAL A 490 -8.46 6.20 -3.59
N ALA A 491 -9.65 6.10 -4.18
CA ALA A 491 -10.56 7.24 -4.33
C ALA A 491 -11.75 7.04 -3.38
N THR A 492 -11.97 8.01 -2.50
CA THR A 492 -13.03 8.01 -1.48
C THR A 492 -13.88 9.28 -1.57
N ASP A 493 -14.89 9.39 -0.72
CA ASP A 493 -15.73 10.57 -0.62
C ASP A 493 -14.93 11.83 -0.30
N GLY A 494 -15.37 12.96 -0.86
CA GLY A 494 -14.76 14.29 -0.65
C GLY A 494 -14.98 14.89 0.74
N ASN A 495 -15.04 14.08 1.79
CA ASN A 495 -15.18 14.53 3.18
C ASN A 495 -13.98 14.08 4.02
N MET A 496 -13.56 14.94 4.94
CA MET A 496 -12.30 14.72 5.67
C MET A 496 -12.33 13.49 6.58
N LYS A 497 -13.50 13.17 7.17
CA LYS A 497 -13.69 12.00 8.03
C LYS A 497 -13.42 10.69 7.27
N ALA A 498 -13.94 10.56 6.04
CA ALA A 498 -13.74 9.39 5.20
C ALA A 498 -12.29 9.26 4.71
N SER A 499 -11.63 10.36 4.32
CA SER A 499 -10.23 10.32 3.91
C SER A 499 -9.27 10.06 5.07
N ASN A 500 -9.49 10.66 6.24
CA ASN A 500 -8.63 10.41 7.41
C ASN A 500 -8.77 8.97 7.90
N ALA A 501 -9.99 8.43 7.98
CA ALA A 501 -10.20 7.01 8.31
C ALA A 501 -9.54 6.07 7.29
N MET A 502 -9.52 6.43 6.01
CA MET A 502 -8.84 5.65 4.97
C MET A 502 -7.30 5.71 5.09
N LEU A 503 -6.73 6.82 5.56
CA LEU A 503 -5.28 6.91 5.82
C LEU A 503 -4.86 5.96 6.96
N GLU A 504 -5.66 5.92 8.04
CA GLU A 504 -5.46 4.96 9.14
C GLU A 504 -5.60 3.50 8.66
N GLU A 505 -6.55 3.22 7.77
CA GLU A 505 -6.72 1.89 7.17
C GLU A 505 -5.51 1.49 6.32
N LEU A 506 -5.04 2.39 5.44
CA LEU A 506 -3.85 2.17 4.61
C LEU A 506 -2.61 1.91 5.47
N ARG A 507 -2.42 2.66 6.57
CA ARG A 507 -1.34 2.40 7.53
C ARG A 507 -1.48 1.00 8.13
N GLY A 508 -2.67 0.61 8.56
CA GLY A 508 -2.94 -0.74 9.08
C GLY A 508 -2.53 -1.86 8.13
N VAL A 509 -2.75 -1.70 6.81
CA VAL A 509 -2.31 -2.65 5.78
C VAL A 509 -0.77 -2.71 5.69
N GLN A 510 -0.08 -1.56 5.72
CA GLN A 510 1.38 -1.50 5.71
C GLN A 510 1.99 -2.17 6.96
N GLU A 511 1.39 -1.92 8.12
CA GLU A 511 1.76 -2.54 9.40
C GLU A 511 1.51 -4.07 9.42
N GLU A 512 0.48 -4.56 8.71
CA GLU A 512 0.26 -6.00 8.48
C GLU A 512 1.38 -6.61 7.62
N VAL A 513 1.75 -5.96 6.50
CA VAL A 513 2.83 -6.42 5.61
C VAL A 513 4.15 -6.53 6.38
N ILE A 514 4.61 -5.43 6.98
CA ILE A 514 5.94 -5.36 7.62
C ILE A 514 5.96 -6.22 8.89
N GLY A 515 4.90 -6.16 9.70
CA GLY A 515 4.78 -6.96 10.93
C GLY A 515 4.67 -8.46 10.67
N GLY A 516 4.09 -8.88 9.55
CA GLY A 516 4.04 -10.29 9.14
C GLY A 516 5.36 -10.85 8.62
N LEU A 517 6.32 -9.99 8.24
CA LEU A 517 7.71 -10.39 7.93
C LEU A 517 8.57 -10.53 9.21
N GLY A 518 8.02 -10.19 10.38
CA GLY A 518 8.74 -10.22 11.65
C GLY A 518 9.88 -9.19 11.74
N LEU A 519 9.79 -8.11 10.97
CA LEU A 519 10.75 -7.01 10.99
C LEU A 519 10.38 -6.01 12.11
N PRO A 520 11.36 -5.42 12.80
CA PRO A 520 11.12 -4.33 13.73
C PRO A 520 10.93 -3.01 12.98
N TYR A 521 9.87 -2.26 13.30
CA TYR A 521 9.54 -1.03 12.60
C TYR A 521 9.08 0.08 13.54
N ARG A 522 9.19 1.32 13.06
CA ARG A 522 8.58 2.50 13.67
C ARG A 522 7.70 3.25 12.67
N VAL A 523 6.61 3.83 13.15
CA VAL A 523 5.70 4.67 12.37
C VAL A 523 6.01 6.13 12.67
N LEU A 524 6.16 6.95 11.63
CA LEU A 524 6.39 8.39 11.70
C LEU A 524 5.20 9.19 11.16
N ASP A 525 4.80 10.26 11.84
CA ASP A 525 4.03 11.35 11.25
C ASP A 525 5.00 12.37 10.66
N MET A 526 4.93 12.54 9.34
CA MET A 526 5.97 13.25 8.59
C MET A 526 5.74 14.76 8.62
N PRO A 527 6.81 15.56 8.81
CA PRO A 527 6.69 16.97 9.08
C PRO A 527 6.44 17.78 7.79
N THR A 528 6.11 19.05 7.94
CA THR A 528 5.64 19.91 6.84
C THR A 528 6.61 19.98 5.65
N GLU A 529 7.92 19.97 5.87
CA GLU A 529 8.91 20.02 4.79
C GLU A 529 9.02 18.69 4.01
N GLU A 530 8.50 17.57 4.54
CA GLU A 530 8.54 16.22 3.95
C GLU A 530 7.21 15.71 3.35
N LEU A 531 6.15 16.52 3.40
CA LEU A 531 4.85 16.17 2.77
C LEU A 531 4.87 16.18 1.22
N GLY A 532 5.92 16.73 0.60
CA GLY A 532 5.93 17.02 -0.83
C GLY A 532 4.82 18.00 -1.25
N ALA A 533 4.36 17.91 -2.49
CA ALA A 533 3.34 18.81 -3.04
C ALA A 533 1.90 18.32 -2.81
N SER A 534 1.63 17.02 -2.91
CA SER A 534 0.26 16.48 -2.93
C SER A 534 -0.32 16.10 -1.56
N ALA A 535 0.51 15.70 -0.59
CA ALA A 535 0.02 15.20 0.70
C ALA A 535 -0.50 16.33 1.60
N TYR A 536 -1.62 16.05 2.26
CA TYR A 536 -2.25 16.84 3.34
C TYR A 536 -1.75 16.36 4.72
N ARG A 537 -1.57 15.04 4.87
CA ARG A 537 -0.86 14.34 5.96
C ARG A 537 -0.18 13.11 5.37
N LYS A 538 0.99 12.73 5.90
CA LYS A 538 1.81 11.61 5.42
C LYS A 538 2.34 10.81 6.61
N TYR A 539 2.20 9.49 6.55
CA TYR A 539 2.87 8.57 7.47
C TYR A 539 3.95 7.79 6.73
N ASP A 540 5.14 7.67 7.33
CA ASP A 540 6.19 6.78 6.84
C ASP A 540 6.39 5.63 7.85
N ILE A 541 6.78 4.46 7.35
CA ILE A 541 7.17 3.33 8.17
C ILE A 541 8.60 2.95 7.84
N GLU A 542 9.44 2.99 8.87
CA GLU A 542 10.86 2.66 8.77
C GLU A 542 11.16 1.35 9.48
N VAL A 543 12.10 0.58 8.93
CA VAL A 543 12.62 -0.64 9.55
C VAL A 543 14.06 -0.41 10.00
N TRP A 544 14.43 -0.96 11.16
CA TRP A 544 15.81 -0.94 11.63
C TRP A 544 16.69 -1.85 10.77
N MET A 545 17.79 -1.32 10.22
CA MET A 545 18.70 -2.03 9.32
C MET A 545 20.10 -2.12 9.96
N PRO A 546 20.45 -3.23 10.63
CA PRO A 546 21.66 -3.29 11.48
C PRO A 546 22.99 -3.26 10.71
N GLY A 547 23.02 -3.61 9.42
CA GLY A 547 24.19 -3.46 8.56
C GLY A 547 24.42 -2.01 8.13
N ARG A 548 23.33 -1.26 7.90
CA ARG A 548 23.37 0.20 7.71
C ARG A 548 23.53 0.99 9.01
N GLY A 549 23.14 0.43 10.16
CA GLY A 549 23.15 1.08 11.48
C GLY A 549 22.16 2.24 11.61
N SER A 550 21.07 2.22 10.84
CA SER A 550 20.03 3.26 10.86
C SER A 550 18.64 2.67 10.68
N TRP A 551 17.62 3.47 10.99
CA TRP A 551 16.28 3.26 10.45
C TRP A 551 16.27 3.58 8.95
N GLY A 552 15.36 2.97 8.21
CA GLY A 552 15.14 3.29 6.80
C GLY A 552 13.70 3.07 6.34
N GLU A 553 13.12 4.08 5.70
CA GLU A 553 11.78 4.05 5.08
C GLU A 553 11.63 2.83 4.16
N VAL A 554 10.65 1.97 4.42
CA VAL A 554 10.26 0.86 3.52
C VAL A 554 8.87 1.05 2.91
N SER A 555 8.15 2.06 3.37
CA SER A 555 6.72 2.25 3.13
C SER A 555 6.31 3.67 3.54
N SER A 556 5.40 4.29 2.77
CA SER A 556 4.86 5.62 3.03
C SER A 556 3.42 5.72 2.53
N ALA A 557 2.56 6.45 3.24
CA ALA A 557 1.13 6.62 2.96
C ALA A 557 0.72 8.09 3.06
N SER A 558 -0.01 8.59 2.06
CA SER A 558 -0.43 10.00 1.99
C SER A 558 -1.94 10.12 1.80
N ASN A 559 -2.58 10.98 2.59
CA ASN A 559 -3.88 11.55 2.23
C ASN A 559 -3.64 12.76 1.34
N CYS A 560 -4.09 12.72 0.08
CA CYS A 560 -3.94 13.83 -0.88
C CYS A 560 -5.20 14.68 -1.02
N THR A 561 -6.25 14.41 -0.22
CA THR A 561 -7.55 15.10 -0.26
C THR A 561 -8.02 15.32 -1.70
N ALA A 562 -8.49 16.51 -2.06
CA ALA A 562 -8.94 16.82 -3.42
C ALA A 562 -7.80 17.18 -4.40
N TYR A 563 -6.52 17.20 -3.97
CA TYR A 563 -5.40 17.77 -4.75
C TYR A 563 -5.27 17.16 -6.14
N GLN A 564 -5.23 15.82 -6.21
CA GLN A 564 -5.09 15.08 -7.48
C GLN A 564 -6.45 14.95 -8.16
N ALA A 565 -7.53 14.73 -7.41
CA ALA A 565 -8.89 14.65 -7.94
C ALA A 565 -9.30 15.89 -8.74
N LEU A 566 -8.97 17.10 -8.26
CA LEU A 566 -9.19 18.37 -8.97
C LEU A 566 -8.35 18.44 -10.25
N ARG A 567 -7.07 18.08 -10.18
CA ARG A 567 -6.12 18.15 -11.32
C ARG A 567 -6.44 17.11 -12.41
N LEU A 568 -6.97 15.95 -12.03
CA LEU A 568 -7.32 14.83 -12.91
C LEU A 568 -8.80 14.80 -13.31
N GLY A 569 -9.65 15.61 -12.67
CA GLY A 569 -11.09 15.68 -12.95
C GLY A 569 -11.88 14.49 -12.42
N ILE A 570 -11.50 13.94 -11.27
CA ILE A 570 -12.19 12.85 -10.58
C ILE A 570 -13.33 13.44 -9.75
N LYS A 571 -14.55 13.34 -10.26
CA LYS A 571 -15.76 13.99 -9.74
C LYS A 571 -16.68 13.02 -9.00
N LEU A 572 -17.60 13.56 -8.20
CA LEU A 572 -18.71 12.85 -7.56
C LEU A 572 -20.04 13.34 -8.18
N LYS A 573 -21.02 12.44 -8.39
CA LYS A 573 -22.31 12.82 -9.02
C LYS A 573 -23.21 13.69 -8.13
N ASN A 574 -23.18 13.49 -6.81
CA ASN A 574 -24.22 13.95 -5.89
C ASN A 574 -23.71 14.92 -4.80
N ALA A 575 -22.64 15.69 -5.03
CA ALA A 575 -22.44 16.84 -4.15
C ALA A 575 -23.54 17.87 -4.45
N SER A 576 -24.14 18.42 -3.41
CA SER A 576 -25.20 19.43 -3.48
C SER A 576 -24.82 20.55 -4.44
N ALA A 577 -25.75 20.99 -5.28
CA ALA A 577 -25.57 22.25 -5.98
C ALA A 577 -25.34 23.36 -4.94
N PRO A 578 -24.34 24.24 -5.12
CA PRO A 578 -23.96 25.19 -4.08
C PRO A 578 -25.14 26.10 -3.73
N SER A 579 -25.44 26.17 -2.43
CA SER A 579 -26.30 27.22 -1.88
C SER A 579 -25.67 28.57 -2.20
N LYS A 580 -26.49 29.58 -2.50
CA LYS A 580 -26.01 30.93 -2.86
C LYS A 580 -25.22 31.64 -1.74
N ASN A 581 -25.24 31.11 -0.52
CA ASN A 581 -24.70 31.74 0.68
C ASN A 581 -23.49 30.98 1.28
N ASP A 582 -23.00 29.92 0.64
CA ASP A 582 -21.82 29.19 1.13
C ASP A 582 -20.60 29.53 0.27
N ASP A 583 -19.59 30.16 0.87
CA ASP A 583 -18.31 30.50 0.19
C ASP A 583 -17.48 29.23 -0.12
N ASP A 584 -17.89 28.09 0.44
CA ASP A 584 -17.25 26.78 0.28
C ASP A 584 -17.61 26.14 -1.08
N LEU A 585 -17.14 26.77 -2.16
CA LEU A 585 -17.19 26.30 -3.56
C LEU A 585 -16.34 25.03 -3.82
N ARG A 586 -16.23 24.13 -2.84
CA ARG A 586 -15.55 22.84 -2.97
C ARG A 586 -16.38 21.95 -3.88
N TYR A 587 -15.93 21.88 -5.12
CA TYR A 587 -16.48 21.06 -6.19
C TYR A 587 -16.83 19.64 -5.72
N ALA A 588 -17.80 19.04 -6.41
CA ALA A 588 -18.12 17.62 -6.29
C ALA A 588 -16.93 16.73 -6.71
N THR A 589 -15.93 16.57 -5.85
CA THR A 589 -14.68 15.85 -6.13
C THR A 589 -14.38 14.81 -5.07
N ALA A 590 -13.79 13.69 -5.51
CA ALA A 590 -13.32 12.65 -4.60
C ALA A 590 -12.13 13.15 -3.77
N HIS A 591 -11.85 12.50 -2.64
CA HIS A 591 -10.53 12.53 -2.04
C HIS A 591 -9.69 11.36 -2.55
N THR A 592 -8.41 11.58 -2.83
CA THR A 592 -7.46 10.53 -3.21
C THR A 592 -6.44 10.26 -2.11
N LEU A 593 -6.02 9.01 -1.99
CA LEU A 593 -4.95 8.57 -1.11
C LEU A 593 -4.05 7.58 -1.84
N ASN A 594 -2.77 7.56 -1.46
CA ASN A 594 -1.78 6.59 -1.92
C ASN A 594 -1.10 5.93 -0.70
N ALA A 595 -0.59 4.71 -0.88
CA ALA A 595 0.27 4.07 0.11
C ALA A 595 1.14 2.98 -0.53
N THR A 596 2.45 3.02 -0.27
CA THR A 596 3.36 1.93 -0.65
C THR A 596 3.15 0.77 0.32
N ALA A 597 2.51 -0.32 -0.11
CA ALA A 597 2.38 -1.54 0.70
C ALA A 597 3.73 -2.24 0.89
N ALA A 598 4.59 -2.21 -0.14
CA ALA A 598 5.94 -2.77 -0.08
C ALA A 598 6.88 -2.13 -1.12
N ALA A 599 8.01 -1.55 -0.68
CA ALA A 599 9.15 -1.21 -1.53
C ALA A 599 10.14 -2.38 -1.54
N ILE A 600 10.17 -3.17 -2.62
CA ILE A 600 10.72 -4.54 -2.56
C ILE A 600 12.23 -4.57 -2.26
N PRO A 601 13.11 -3.77 -2.91
CA PRO A 601 14.55 -3.82 -2.62
C PRO A 601 14.89 -3.42 -1.17
N ARG A 602 14.19 -2.44 -0.60
CA ARG A 602 14.41 -2.03 0.80
C ARG A 602 13.92 -3.09 1.80
N LEU A 603 12.87 -3.85 1.47
CA LEU A 603 12.47 -5.03 2.25
C LEU A 603 13.44 -6.20 2.10
N ILE A 604 14.07 -6.39 0.93
CA ILE A 604 15.17 -7.35 0.74
C ILE A 604 16.35 -6.99 1.66
N VAL A 605 16.77 -5.72 1.68
CA VAL A 605 17.80 -5.22 2.64
C VAL A 605 17.36 -5.56 4.06
N ALA A 606 16.18 -5.10 4.49
CA ALA A 606 15.68 -5.32 5.85
C ALA A 606 15.70 -6.80 6.28
N ILE A 607 15.26 -7.71 5.41
CA ILE A 607 15.25 -9.15 5.66
C ILE A 607 16.66 -9.72 5.77
N LEU A 608 17.53 -9.39 4.82
CA LEU A 608 18.92 -9.87 4.84
C LEU A 608 19.62 -9.41 6.12
N GLU A 609 19.62 -8.11 6.42
CA GLU A 609 20.38 -7.56 7.55
C GLU A 609 19.85 -8.06 8.91
N ASN A 610 18.53 -8.18 9.10
CA ASN A 610 17.94 -8.66 10.36
C ASN A 610 18.02 -10.18 10.54
N HIS A 611 17.63 -10.95 9.53
CA HIS A 611 17.49 -12.42 9.65
C HIS A 611 18.75 -13.20 9.27
N GLY A 612 19.55 -12.66 8.33
CA GLY A 612 20.89 -13.14 7.99
C GLY A 612 20.95 -14.42 7.15
N VAL A 613 22.12 -15.05 7.19
CA VAL A 613 22.45 -16.29 6.46
C VAL A 613 22.99 -17.33 7.44
N GLU A 614 22.53 -18.58 7.34
CA GLU A 614 23.00 -19.67 8.19
C GLU A 614 23.47 -20.85 7.33
N LYS A 615 24.76 -21.21 7.43
CA LYS A 615 25.39 -22.30 6.67
C LYS A 615 25.14 -22.19 5.15
N GLY A 616 25.31 -20.97 4.62
CA GLY A 616 25.08 -20.65 3.20
C GLY A 616 23.60 -20.56 2.77
N LYS A 617 22.64 -20.64 3.70
CA LYS A 617 21.20 -20.55 3.41
C LYS A 617 20.62 -19.22 3.86
N LEU A 618 19.80 -18.59 3.02
CA LEU A 618 19.06 -17.37 3.41
C LEU A 618 18.06 -17.70 4.53
N VAL A 619 18.01 -16.88 5.58
CA VAL A 619 17.03 -17.02 6.66
C VAL A 619 15.80 -16.16 6.33
N LEU A 620 14.69 -16.79 5.95
CA LEU A 620 13.51 -16.08 5.43
C LEU A 620 12.26 -16.29 6.32
N PRO A 621 11.39 -15.28 6.49
CA PRO A 621 10.12 -15.41 7.21
C PRO A 621 9.23 -16.52 6.63
N ASP A 622 8.64 -17.36 7.49
CA ASP A 622 7.79 -18.46 7.04
C ASP A 622 6.45 -18.02 6.43
N THR A 623 6.04 -16.77 6.64
CA THR A 623 4.95 -16.10 5.91
C THR A 623 5.19 -16.00 4.41
N LEU A 624 6.44 -16.08 3.95
CA LEU A 624 6.77 -16.09 2.51
C LEU A 624 6.64 -17.47 1.85
N LYS A 625 6.49 -18.57 2.62
CA LYS A 625 6.38 -19.94 2.07
C LYS A 625 5.33 -20.12 0.97
N PRO A 626 4.07 -19.62 1.13
CA PRO A 626 3.04 -19.80 0.10
C PRO A 626 3.36 -19.09 -1.23
N PHE A 627 4.35 -18.21 -1.22
CA PHE A 627 4.78 -17.37 -2.34
C PHE A 627 6.18 -17.76 -2.87
N TRP A 628 6.81 -18.79 -2.29
CA TRP A 628 8.17 -19.21 -2.65
C TRP A 628 8.17 -20.17 -3.83
N LEU A 629 8.58 -19.68 -5.00
CA LEU A 629 8.46 -20.41 -6.28
C LEU A 629 9.32 -21.70 -6.35
N ALA A 630 10.43 -21.79 -5.61
CA ALA A 630 11.26 -23.00 -5.54
C ALA A 630 10.71 -24.07 -4.56
N GLY A 631 9.54 -23.84 -3.96
CA GLY A 631 8.83 -24.80 -3.10
C GLY A 631 9.30 -24.80 -1.64
N HIS A 632 8.47 -25.38 -0.76
CA HIS A 632 8.66 -25.26 0.70
C HIS A 632 9.93 -25.93 1.25
N HIS A 633 10.54 -26.84 0.49
CA HIS A 633 11.72 -27.64 0.88
C HIS A 633 13.02 -27.21 0.18
N ASP A 634 13.06 -26.00 -0.38
CA ASP A 634 14.24 -25.42 -1.01
C ASP A 634 15.50 -25.58 -0.12
N PRO A 635 16.55 -26.28 -0.58
CA PRO A 635 17.76 -26.48 0.20
C PRO A 635 18.54 -25.19 0.47
N ASN A 636 18.25 -24.09 -0.24
CA ASN A 636 18.92 -22.81 -0.12
C ASN A 636 18.30 -21.88 0.95
N VAL A 637 17.13 -22.25 1.49
CA VAL A 637 16.38 -21.42 2.44
C VAL A 637 16.27 -22.09 3.80
N LYS A 638 16.38 -21.28 4.86
CA LYS A 638 16.01 -21.65 6.23
C LYS A 638 14.83 -20.81 6.68
N TRP A 639 13.68 -21.46 6.86
CA TRP A 639 12.47 -20.79 7.31
C TRP A 639 12.50 -20.38 8.80
N LEU A 640 12.38 -19.08 9.05
CA LEU A 640 12.19 -18.46 10.36
C LEU A 640 10.70 -18.44 10.71
N TYR A 641 10.33 -19.02 11.85
CA TYR A 641 8.93 -19.04 12.30
C TYR A 641 8.52 -17.67 12.87
N THR A 642 7.58 -17.01 12.21
CA THR A 642 7.01 -15.71 12.63
C THR A 642 5.82 -15.83 13.58
N GLY A 643 5.11 -16.97 13.53
CA GLY A 643 3.83 -17.14 14.22
C GLY A 643 2.64 -16.44 13.58
N LYS A 644 2.80 -15.87 12.38
CA LYS A 644 1.74 -15.22 11.60
C LYS A 644 1.14 -16.12 10.52
N LEU A 645 1.85 -17.17 10.10
CA LEU A 645 1.33 -18.19 9.20
C LEU A 645 0.40 -19.16 9.96
N GLU A 646 -0.91 -19.07 9.73
CA GLU A 646 -1.91 -20.02 10.26
C GLU A 646 -1.93 -21.36 9.49
N ASP A 647 -0.76 -21.99 9.35
CA ASP A 647 -0.68 -23.35 8.84
C ASP A 647 -1.07 -24.35 9.95
N GLY A 648 -2.25 -24.97 9.77
CA GLY A 648 -2.79 -26.02 10.64
C GLY A 648 -1.87 -27.24 10.80
N SER A 649 -0.84 -27.39 9.96
CA SER A 649 0.15 -28.48 10.06
C SER A 649 1.05 -28.43 11.31
N GLN A 650 1.05 -27.35 12.10
CA GLN A 650 2.00 -27.16 13.20
C GLN A 650 1.40 -27.32 14.61
N SER A 651 1.75 -28.45 15.25
CA SER A 651 1.41 -28.79 16.64
C SER A 651 1.71 -27.66 17.64
N ARG A 652 0.82 -27.49 18.63
CA ARG A 652 0.98 -26.55 19.76
C ARG A 652 2.34 -26.70 20.46
N LEU A 653 2.87 -27.93 20.57
CA LEU A 653 4.18 -28.23 21.15
C LEU A 653 5.32 -27.57 20.38
N LYS A 654 5.26 -27.55 19.04
CA LYS A 654 6.32 -26.96 18.20
C LYS A 654 6.33 -25.43 18.32
N ARG A 655 5.15 -24.81 18.44
CA ARG A 655 5.00 -23.37 18.73
C ARG A 655 5.60 -23.00 20.10
N ALA A 656 5.35 -23.81 21.14
CA ALA A 656 5.95 -23.64 22.46
C ALA A 656 7.50 -23.80 22.42
N LEU A 657 8.01 -24.88 21.81
CA LEU A 657 9.45 -25.13 21.68
C LEU A 657 10.18 -24.03 20.91
N MET A 658 9.56 -23.43 19.88
CA MET A 658 10.16 -22.32 19.13
C MET A 658 10.18 -21.01 19.94
N ARG A 659 9.14 -20.72 20.75
CA ARG A 659 9.18 -19.61 21.73
C ARG A 659 10.31 -19.80 22.73
N VAL A 660 10.45 -20.99 23.32
CA VAL A 660 11.56 -21.33 24.24
C VAL A 660 12.93 -21.17 23.56
N ARG A 661 13.09 -21.58 22.29
CA ARG A 661 14.32 -21.34 21.51
C ARG A 661 14.59 -19.87 21.23
N SER A 662 13.57 -19.02 21.11
CA SER A 662 13.75 -17.56 20.99
C SER A 662 14.23 -16.96 22.30
N ILE A 663 13.55 -17.29 23.42
CA ILE A 663 13.91 -16.82 24.76
C ILE A 663 15.34 -17.30 25.13
N ALA A 664 15.73 -18.52 24.74
CA ALA A 664 17.08 -19.04 24.92
C ALA A 664 18.13 -18.21 24.15
N ARG A 665 17.87 -17.87 22.87
CA ARG A 665 18.74 -16.97 22.10
C ARG A 665 18.82 -15.57 22.70
N LYS A 666 17.71 -14.96 23.14
CA LYS A 666 17.70 -13.68 23.88
C LYS A 666 18.53 -13.75 25.17
N ASN A 667 18.54 -14.91 25.81
CA ASN A 667 19.37 -15.19 26.98
C ASN A 667 20.75 -15.79 26.65
N GLY A 668 21.20 -15.78 25.39
CA GLY A 668 22.55 -16.24 24.99
C GLY A 668 22.87 -17.69 25.41
N THR A 669 21.85 -18.53 25.57
CA THR A 669 21.96 -19.90 26.11
C THR A 669 21.26 -20.89 25.17
N ASP A 670 21.56 -22.19 25.27
CA ASP A 670 20.84 -23.20 24.49
C ASP A 670 19.53 -23.63 25.14
N ALA A 671 18.50 -23.81 24.31
CA ALA A 671 17.14 -24.13 24.77
C ALA A 671 17.04 -25.33 25.74
N PRO A 672 17.81 -26.43 25.60
CA PRO A 672 17.82 -27.51 26.59
C PRO A 672 18.24 -27.04 27.99
N THR A 673 19.25 -26.19 28.11
CA THR A 673 19.73 -25.68 29.41
C THR A 673 18.77 -24.65 29.99
N MET A 674 18.09 -23.85 29.16
CA MET A 674 16.98 -23.00 29.60
C MET A 674 15.81 -23.80 30.18
N VAL A 675 15.40 -24.89 29.52
CA VAL A 675 14.33 -25.77 30.03
C VAL A 675 14.77 -26.45 31.33
N ALA A 676 16.02 -26.93 31.41
CA ALA A 676 16.57 -27.50 32.64
C ALA A 676 16.59 -26.46 33.79
N SER A 677 16.97 -25.21 33.51
CA SER A 677 16.93 -24.11 34.48
C SER A 677 15.52 -23.89 35.02
N PHE A 678 14.53 -23.81 34.12
CA PHE A 678 13.13 -23.66 34.50
C PHE A 678 12.66 -24.81 35.39
N LEU A 679 12.94 -26.07 35.04
CA LEU A 679 12.53 -27.23 35.83
C LEU A 679 13.17 -27.23 37.24
N VAL A 680 14.48 -26.95 37.32
CA VAL A 680 15.20 -26.85 38.61
C VAL A 680 14.63 -25.72 39.47
N LEU A 681 14.40 -24.53 38.90
CA LEU A 681 13.78 -23.41 39.60
C LEU A 681 12.31 -23.69 39.99
N HIS A 682 11.57 -24.43 39.17
CA HIS A 682 10.17 -24.76 39.45
C HIS A 682 10.05 -25.67 40.68
N GLU A 683 10.94 -26.66 40.82
CA GLU A 683 11.02 -27.52 41.99
C GLU A 683 11.60 -26.79 43.21
N LEU A 684 12.67 -25.99 43.06
CA LEU A 684 13.23 -25.21 44.17
C LEU A 684 12.22 -24.19 44.74
N THR A 685 11.45 -23.52 43.88
CA THR A 685 10.37 -22.61 44.31
C THR A 685 9.15 -23.36 44.89
N ALA A 686 9.08 -24.69 44.78
CA ALA A 686 8.15 -25.51 45.56
C ALA A 686 8.75 -25.88 46.92
N ILE A 687 9.94 -26.49 46.91
CA ILE A 687 10.54 -27.15 48.06
C ILE A 687 10.99 -26.14 49.12
N VAL A 688 11.68 -25.07 48.74
CA VAL A 688 12.21 -24.09 49.71
C VAL A 688 11.09 -23.40 50.47
N PRO A 689 10.02 -22.87 49.83
CA PRO A 689 8.89 -22.31 50.58
C PRO A 689 8.09 -23.35 51.35
N LEU A 690 7.95 -24.59 50.87
CA LEU A 690 7.24 -25.64 51.59
C LEU A 690 7.93 -25.99 52.91
N VAL A 691 9.26 -26.17 52.88
CA VAL A 691 10.06 -26.46 54.09
C VAL A 691 10.09 -25.25 55.03
N LEU A 692 10.26 -24.03 54.50
CA LEU A 692 10.25 -22.81 55.31
C LEU A 692 8.88 -22.61 56.00
N MET A 693 7.78 -22.71 55.26
CA MET A 693 6.43 -22.55 55.81
C MET A 693 6.07 -23.66 56.79
N PHE A 694 6.53 -24.91 56.60
CA PHE A 694 6.38 -25.98 57.58
C PHE A 694 6.97 -25.59 58.95
N TYR A 695 8.20 -25.09 58.98
CA TYR A 695 8.84 -24.67 60.24
C TYR A 695 8.23 -23.39 60.82
N VAL A 696 7.86 -22.42 59.99
CA VAL A 696 7.19 -21.17 60.43
C VAL A 696 5.81 -21.47 61.01
N PHE A 697 5.00 -22.31 60.37
CA PHE A 697 3.70 -22.74 60.89
C PHE A 697 3.84 -23.58 62.16
N GLY A 698 4.91 -24.38 62.29
CA GLY A 698 5.29 -25.03 63.54
C GLY A 698 5.58 -24.04 64.67
N ALA A 699 6.43 -23.05 64.43
CA ALA A 699 6.79 -22.03 65.42
C ALA A 699 5.61 -21.13 65.83
N LEU A 700 4.68 -20.88 64.92
CA LEU A 700 3.47 -20.07 65.16
C LEU A 700 2.27 -20.87 65.69
N GLY A 701 2.39 -22.19 65.89
CA GLY A 701 1.28 -23.04 66.33
C GLY A 701 0.10 -23.10 65.33
N VAL A 702 0.32 -22.79 64.05
CA VAL A 702 -0.74 -22.75 63.04
C VAL A 702 -1.37 -24.13 62.88
N GLY A 703 -0.56 -25.18 62.84
CA GLY A 703 -1.03 -26.56 62.71
C GLY A 703 -1.88 -27.02 63.89
N THR A 704 -1.52 -26.65 65.13
CA THR A 704 -2.33 -26.97 66.32
C THR A 704 -3.61 -26.13 66.38
N ALA A 705 -3.57 -24.85 65.98
CA ALA A 705 -4.76 -24.01 65.86
C ALA A 705 -5.72 -24.50 64.76
N VAL A 706 -5.21 -24.90 63.60
CA VAL A 706 -5.99 -25.52 62.51
C VAL A 706 -6.58 -26.85 62.97
N LEU A 707 -5.82 -27.66 63.70
CA LEU A 707 -6.30 -28.93 64.27
C LEU A 707 -7.42 -28.67 65.29
N HIS A 708 -7.26 -27.71 66.20
CA HIS A 708 -8.27 -27.31 67.18
C HIS A 708 -9.53 -26.70 66.52
N TRP A 709 -9.38 -26.02 65.38
CA TRP A 709 -10.52 -25.52 64.61
C TRP A 709 -11.27 -26.64 63.86
N LEU A 710 -10.55 -27.66 63.37
CA LEU A 710 -11.13 -28.84 62.69
C LEU A 710 -11.64 -29.93 63.62
N LEU A 711 -11.18 -29.98 64.87
CA LEU A 711 -11.54 -30.95 65.90
C LEU A 711 -12.31 -30.32 67.09
N GLY A 712 -12.62 -29.03 67.03
CA GLY A 712 -13.26 -28.29 68.12
C GLY A 712 -14.62 -28.85 68.52
N ASP A 713 -14.96 -28.67 69.80
CA ASP A 713 -15.99 -29.41 70.53
C ASP A 713 -17.32 -29.56 69.79
N ALA A 714 -17.66 -30.82 69.50
CA ALA A 714 -18.93 -31.22 68.93
C ALA A 714 -19.42 -32.53 69.55
N GLU A 715 -19.80 -32.49 70.83
CA GLU A 715 -20.72 -33.47 71.42
C GLU A 715 -22.12 -33.30 70.81
N THR A 716 -22.32 -33.78 69.58
CA THR A 716 -23.65 -34.02 69.01
C THR A 716 -23.60 -35.21 68.05
N GLU A 717 -24.33 -36.28 68.38
CA GLU A 717 -24.24 -37.61 67.72
C GLU A 717 -24.73 -37.67 66.27
N HIS A 718 -25.16 -36.57 65.65
CA HIS A 718 -26.05 -36.64 64.50
C HIS A 718 -25.40 -36.55 63.10
N ASP A 719 -24.07 -36.42 62.99
CA ASP A 719 -23.38 -36.05 61.74
C ASP A 719 -22.47 -37.14 61.13
N ALA A 720 -22.91 -38.41 61.21
CA ALA A 720 -22.16 -39.58 60.76
C ALA A 720 -21.91 -39.66 59.23
N GLN A 721 -22.58 -38.84 58.41
CA GLN A 721 -22.44 -38.83 56.94
C GLN A 721 -21.79 -37.55 56.36
N SER A 722 -21.38 -36.61 57.22
CA SER A 722 -20.78 -35.35 56.79
C SER A 722 -19.38 -35.49 56.19
N LEU A 723 -19.03 -34.55 55.32
CA LEU A 723 -17.71 -34.47 54.68
C LEU A 723 -16.58 -34.37 55.74
N ALA A 724 -16.88 -33.78 56.90
CA ALA A 724 -15.99 -33.69 58.05
C ALA A 724 -15.66 -35.05 58.68
N SER A 725 -16.62 -36.01 58.76
CA SER A 725 -16.36 -37.34 59.32
C SER A 725 -15.42 -38.14 58.42
N ARG A 726 -15.67 -38.11 57.10
CA ARG A 726 -14.82 -38.72 56.07
C ARG A 726 -13.40 -38.12 56.07
N PHE A 727 -13.29 -36.80 56.27
CA PHE A 727 -12.00 -36.13 56.41
C PHE A 727 -11.29 -36.54 57.70
N ARG A 728 -11.98 -36.65 58.85
CA ARG A 728 -11.42 -37.17 60.11
C ARG A 728 -10.85 -38.58 59.96
N THR A 729 -11.60 -39.51 59.37
CA THR A 729 -11.10 -40.89 59.14
C THR A 729 -9.89 -40.91 58.21
N TRP A 730 -9.92 -40.13 57.13
CA TRP A 730 -8.79 -40.00 56.20
C TRP A 730 -7.55 -39.40 56.86
N ALA A 731 -7.72 -38.31 57.62
CA ALA A 731 -6.63 -37.61 58.32
C ALA A 731 -5.94 -38.55 59.31
N ARG A 732 -6.70 -39.24 60.17
CA ARG A 732 -6.17 -40.23 61.12
C ARG A 732 -5.42 -41.37 60.41
N THR A 733 -5.97 -41.90 59.31
CA THR A 733 -5.30 -42.92 58.48
C THR A 733 -4.00 -42.41 57.84
N LYS A 734 -3.87 -41.10 57.58
CA LYS A 734 -2.63 -40.49 57.07
C LYS A 734 -1.63 -40.22 58.18
N GLU A 735 -2.09 -39.76 59.34
CA GLU A 735 -1.28 -39.54 60.54
C GLU A 735 -0.60 -40.83 60.99
N GLU A 736 -1.34 -41.94 61.11
CA GLU A 736 -0.77 -43.26 61.43
C GLU A 736 0.33 -43.69 60.45
N ARG A 737 0.14 -43.45 59.14
CA ARG A 737 1.14 -43.78 58.12
C ARG A 737 2.37 -42.88 58.20
N PHE A 738 2.17 -41.62 58.56
CA PHE A 738 3.24 -40.65 58.75
C PHE A 738 4.05 -41.00 60.01
N GLU A 739 3.40 -41.38 61.10
CA GLU A 739 4.07 -41.81 62.33
C GLU A 739 4.92 -43.07 62.10
N ARG A 740 4.37 -44.09 61.42
CA ARG A 740 5.12 -45.30 61.04
C ARG A 740 6.34 -44.99 60.17
N TYR A 741 6.28 -43.95 59.33
CA TYR A 741 7.43 -43.49 58.55
C TYR A 741 8.48 -42.78 59.43
N CYS A 742 8.05 -41.87 60.31
CA CYS A 742 8.92 -41.14 61.24
C CYS A 742 9.65 -42.08 62.20
N ARG A 743 8.94 -43.01 62.86
CA ARG A 743 9.52 -44.05 63.72
C ARG A 743 10.52 -44.95 62.97
N ARG A 744 10.24 -45.31 61.72
CA ARG A 744 11.16 -46.13 60.89
C ARG A 744 12.43 -45.37 60.45
N LYS A 745 12.44 -44.03 60.51
CA LYS A 745 13.55 -43.18 60.02
C LYS A 745 14.23 -42.33 61.07
N GLY A 746 13.74 -42.32 62.31
CA GLY A 746 14.31 -41.50 63.40
C GLY A 746 14.06 -39.99 63.18
N TYR A 747 12.91 -39.61 62.61
CA TYR A 747 12.60 -38.22 62.26
C TYR A 747 11.52 -37.62 63.16
N LEU A 748 11.54 -36.28 63.32
CA LEU A 748 10.60 -35.51 64.15
C LEU A 748 10.53 -35.95 65.63
N GLY A 749 11.69 -36.29 66.21
CA GLY A 749 11.82 -36.61 67.64
C GLY A 749 11.57 -38.07 68.02
N PHE A 750 11.27 -38.94 67.06
CA PHE A 750 11.19 -40.38 67.29
C PHE A 750 12.57 -41.04 67.18
N GLU A 751 12.84 -42.04 68.02
CA GLU A 751 13.97 -42.95 67.83
C GLU A 751 13.71 -43.92 66.67
N GLN A 752 14.78 -44.44 66.06
CA GLN A 752 14.66 -45.35 64.92
C GLN A 752 14.25 -46.75 65.38
N GLN A 753 13.02 -47.15 65.05
CA GLN A 753 12.41 -48.44 65.40
C GLN A 753 12.33 -49.39 64.20
N ASP A 754 12.40 -50.69 64.47
CA ASP A 754 12.21 -51.76 63.49
C ASP A 754 10.72 -52.00 63.18
N ALA A 755 10.43 -52.71 62.09
CA ALA A 755 9.06 -52.87 61.61
C ALA A 755 8.15 -53.65 62.57
N ALA A 756 8.68 -54.66 63.29
CA ALA A 756 7.87 -55.47 64.20
C ALA A 756 7.44 -54.67 65.43
N THR A 757 8.35 -53.86 65.99
CA THR A 757 8.05 -52.95 67.10
C THR A 757 7.04 -51.87 66.72
N ILE A 758 7.09 -51.36 65.48
CA ILE A 758 6.15 -50.35 64.96
C ILE A 758 4.74 -50.94 64.79
N ASP A 759 4.60 -52.13 64.20
CA ASP A 759 3.29 -52.74 63.94
C ASP A 759 2.63 -53.32 65.21
N ALA A 760 3.37 -53.49 66.31
CA ALA A 760 2.85 -53.88 67.63
C ALA A 760 2.30 -52.70 68.48
N ALA A 761 2.55 -51.45 68.07
CA ALA A 761 2.12 -50.26 68.82
C ALA A 761 0.60 -50.01 68.70
N LYS A 762 -0.11 -50.04 69.84
CA LYS A 762 -1.58 -49.86 69.87
C LYS A 762 -2.04 -48.39 69.73
N ASP A 763 -1.17 -47.44 70.05
CA ASP A 763 -1.53 -46.01 70.19
C ASP A 763 -1.03 -45.13 69.03
N LEU A 764 -0.89 -45.70 67.82
CA LEU A 764 -0.53 -44.96 66.59
C LEU A 764 -1.59 -43.90 66.25
N GLY A 765 -1.15 -42.68 65.90
CA GLY A 765 -2.02 -41.57 65.51
C GLY A 765 -2.81 -40.95 66.68
N SER A 766 -2.23 -40.93 67.88
CA SER A 766 -2.79 -40.32 69.10
C SER A 766 -2.02 -39.08 69.60
N SER A 767 -0.94 -38.68 68.90
CA SER A 767 -0.04 -37.61 69.35
C SER A 767 -0.47 -36.26 68.79
N ASN A 768 -1.03 -35.39 69.65
CA ASN A 768 -1.40 -34.01 69.31
C ASN A 768 -0.26 -33.21 68.66
N TYR A 769 1.00 -33.51 69.02
CA TYR A 769 2.19 -32.91 68.41
C TYR A 769 2.37 -33.35 66.95
N LEU A 770 2.20 -34.65 66.67
CA LEU A 770 2.31 -35.20 65.32
C LEU A 770 1.16 -34.73 64.41
N ALA A 771 -0.07 -34.73 64.93
CA ALA A 771 -1.23 -34.19 64.25
C ALA A 771 -1.03 -32.70 63.86
N GLY A 772 -0.51 -31.88 64.78
CA GLY A 772 -0.13 -30.49 64.53
C GLY A 772 0.97 -30.35 63.46
N SER A 773 2.03 -31.15 63.52
CA SER A 773 3.08 -31.18 62.48
C SER A 773 2.55 -31.62 61.12
N PHE A 774 1.64 -32.60 61.06
CA PHE A 774 0.99 -33.02 59.82
C PHE A 774 0.11 -31.89 59.25
N ALA A 775 -0.66 -31.21 60.09
CA ALA A 775 -1.45 -30.04 59.70
C ALA A 775 -0.58 -28.89 59.15
N ASN A 776 0.58 -28.61 59.77
CA ASN A 776 1.56 -27.65 59.27
C ASN A 776 2.04 -28.00 57.85
N MET A 777 2.36 -29.27 57.59
CA MET A 777 2.82 -29.74 56.28
C MET A 777 1.71 -29.61 55.21
N VAL A 778 0.47 -29.95 55.56
CA VAL A 778 -0.69 -29.83 54.65
C VAL A 778 -0.99 -28.36 54.34
N ALA A 779 -0.99 -27.48 55.34
CA ALA A 779 -1.19 -26.05 55.16
C ALA A 779 -0.10 -25.42 54.28
N ALA A 780 1.18 -25.74 54.53
CA ALA A 780 2.31 -25.29 53.72
C ALA A 780 2.19 -25.78 52.26
N TYR A 781 1.79 -27.03 52.04
CA TYR A 781 1.55 -27.57 50.70
C TYR A 781 0.42 -26.85 49.94
N ILE A 782 -0.71 -26.60 50.61
CA ILE A 782 -1.85 -25.87 50.03
C ILE A 782 -1.43 -24.45 49.61
N LEU A 783 -0.69 -23.74 50.47
CA LEU A 783 -0.20 -22.40 50.15
C LEU A 783 0.78 -22.40 48.96
N VAL A 784 1.74 -23.34 48.93
CA VAL A 784 2.69 -23.50 47.82
C VAL A 784 2.02 -23.92 46.50
N LYS A 785 0.84 -24.56 46.57
CA LYS A 785 -0.04 -24.82 45.42
C LYS A 785 -0.84 -23.58 44.99
N ALA A 786 -1.36 -22.79 45.92
CA ALA A 786 -2.05 -21.54 45.62
C ALA A 786 -1.12 -20.54 44.90
N LEU A 787 0.16 -20.49 45.30
CA LEU A 787 1.19 -19.64 44.68
C LEU A 787 1.73 -20.17 43.33
N LEU A 788 1.16 -21.23 42.74
CA LEU A 788 1.66 -21.84 41.50
C LEU A 788 1.83 -20.85 40.32
N PRO A 789 0.91 -19.90 40.03
CA PRO A 789 1.10 -18.94 38.93
C PRO A 789 2.31 -18.02 39.16
N ILE A 790 2.48 -17.53 40.38
CA ILE A 790 3.58 -16.66 40.78
C ILE A 790 4.91 -17.43 40.70
N ARG A 791 4.94 -18.68 41.17
CA ARG A 791 6.10 -19.57 41.06
C ARG A 791 6.51 -19.81 39.61
N ILE A 792 5.57 -20.09 38.71
CA ILE A 792 5.85 -20.26 37.28
C ILE A 792 6.45 -18.98 36.69
N GLY A 793 5.87 -17.81 37.00
CA GLY A 793 6.40 -16.51 36.58
C GLY A 793 7.85 -16.28 37.06
N ALA A 794 8.11 -16.51 38.35
CA ALA A 794 9.44 -16.38 38.94
C ALA A 794 10.46 -17.35 38.32
N SER A 795 10.08 -18.62 38.11
CA SER A 795 10.95 -19.61 37.45
C SER A 795 11.26 -19.25 36.00
N ILE A 796 10.32 -18.65 35.25
CA ILE A 796 10.58 -18.17 33.88
C ILE A 796 11.55 -16.98 33.89
N ALA A 797 11.34 -16.00 34.77
CA ALA A 797 12.20 -14.82 34.88
C ALA A 797 13.65 -15.17 35.28
N LEU A 798 13.81 -16.10 36.24
CA LEU A 798 15.12 -16.49 36.77
C LEU A 798 15.84 -17.54 35.91
N ALA A 799 15.15 -18.25 35.00
CA ALA A 799 15.76 -19.31 34.19
C ALA A 799 16.89 -18.82 33.27
N GLY A 800 16.77 -17.61 32.69
CA GLY A 800 17.81 -17.01 31.87
C GLY A 800 19.12 -16.75 32.64
N PRO A 801 19.08 -15.95 33.72
CA PRO A 801 20.22 -15.74 34.62
C PRO A 801 20.81 -17.05 35.16
N PHE A 802 19.99 -17.94 35.71
CA PHE A 802 20.44 -19.22 36.31
C PHE A 802 21.12 -20.15 35.30
N SER A 803 20.63 -20.18 34.06
CA SER A 803 21.26 -20.93 32.96
C SER A 803 22.71 -20.50 32.74
N ARG A 804 22.96 -19.17 32.68
CA ARG A 804 24.28 -18.59 32.43
C ARG A 804 25.23 -18.74 33.60
N THR A 805 24.77 -18.51 34.83
CA THR A 805 25.64 -18.43 36.01
C THR A 805 25.91 -19.78 36.65
N VAL A 806 24.97 -20.73 36.58
CA VAL A 806 25.06 -22.02 37.27
C VAL A 806 25.24 -23.19 36.29
N LEU A 807 24.29 -23.41 35.38
CA LEU A 807 24.28 -24.64 34.58
C LEU A 807 25.29 -24.66 33.44
N GLU A 808 25.53 -23.53 32.77
CA GLU A 808 26.47 -23.47 31.64
C GLU A 808 27.95 -23.66 32.06
N PRO A 809 28.46 -23.06 33.16
CA PRO A 809 29.76 -23.40 33.72
C PRO A 809 29.88 -24.88 34.13
N LEU A 810 28.85 -25.43 34.78
CA LEU A 810 28.81 -26.84 35.21
C LEU A 810 28.90 -27.80 34.00
N LYS A 811 28.12 -27.51 32.95
CA LYS A 811 28.11 -28.23 31.67
C LYS A 811 29.46 -28.19 30.97
N ASN A 812 30.15 -27.05 31.02
CA ASN A 812 31.50 -26.90 30.47
C ASN A 812 32.55 -27.66 31.29
N LEU A 813 32.44 -27.68 32.63
CA LEU A 813 33.29 -28.48 33.50
C LEU A 813 33.13 -29.99 33.24
N VAL A 814 31.89 -30.48 33.14
CA VAL A 814 31.58 -31.87 32.81
C VAL A 814 32.11 -32.25 31.43
N ARG A 815 31.92 -31.40 30.40
CA ARG A 815 32.48 -31.62 29.06
C ARG A 815 34.00 -31.69 29.04
N ARG A 816 34.70 -30.89 29.87
CA ARG A 816 36.17 -30.98 30.05
C ARG A 816 36.57 -32.32 30.67
N ARG A 817 35.91 -32.76 31.74
CA ARG A 817 36.15 -34.09 32.34
C ARG A 817 35.89 -35.25 31.36
N VAL A 818 34.80 -35.21 30.60
CA VAL A 818 34.45 -36.26 29.60
C VAL A 818 35.43 -36.28 28.42
N ARG A 819 36.01 -35.13 28.03
CA ARG A 819 37.12 -35.10 27.07
C ARG A 819 38.41 -35.64 27.66
N ALA A 820 38.74 -35.29 28.90
CA ALA A 820 39.94 -35.81 29.58
C ALA A 820 39.89 -37.34 29.74
N THR A 821 38.75 -37.91 30.13
CA THR A 821 38.60 -39.37 30.26
C THR A 821 38.58 -40.07 28.91
N ARG A 822 38.03 -39.47 27.84
CA ARG A 822 38.14 -40.03 26.48
C ARG A 822 39.56 -39.96 25.92
N SER A 823 40.31 -38.90 26.20
CA SER A 823 41.72 -38.74 25.80
C SER A 823 42.69 -39.59 26.62
N ALA A 824 42.23 -40.21 27.71
CA ALA A 824 42.99 -41.19 28.50
C ALA A 824 42.58 -42.64 28.19
N ALA A 825 41.63 -42.84 27.27
CA ALA A 825 41.13 -44.13 26.80
C ALA A 825 41.36 -44.34 25.29
N SER A 826 42.15 -43.45 24.67
CA SER A 826 42.68 -43.49 23.30
C SER A 826 44.19 -43.35 23.37
#